data_AF-A0A395M9E8-F1
#
_entry.id   AF-A0A395M9E8-F1
#
_cell.length_a   1.000
_cell.length_b   1.000
_cell.length_c   1.000
_cell.angle_alpha   90.00
_cell.angle_beta   90.00
_cell.angle_gamma   90.00
#
_symmetry.space_group_name_H-M   'P 1'
#
loop_
_entity.id
_entity.type
_entity.pdbx_description
1 polymer ?
#
loop_
_entity_poly.entity_id
_entity_poly.type
_entity_poly.pdbx_seq_one_letter_code
_entity_poly.pdbx_strand_id
1 'polypeptide(L)'
;MSSSQEIKFALNRINRVLKGKRTEGYRDIRLGLDRIQRVVPKIQDWKGIHVAGTNGKGSICTFLAGMFKGAGLGYGSFTSPAFPEKHNGVTINGLYVNPRMYEMEMQHVQEKWDRIATGWAKQHGDDPKGLSPFEAETATAFRVFNKMHVPYGIVEVGMGGATDATNVMKHKAVTVISKIGLDHQEYLGNTIENIAKVKAGIMKKGVPCIVDHTNLPSVIHVLREHARSIGTDIILTWKGEPLLMSLDNSKWQLESYQVQNLLCAAMAFRQLFPLQQINFDKLLATGPFLPGRLETVRVDPPASGVEARDILVDGAHNMLGIETLAEHVNKRLRTPEQPVTWVMGMSASKDKPLLAIIEKLVQPHDNFAMVEFPQGPNDPQPAPANYGTEHARTFLQTPEQVYDGEPDISSALPWACDKANGGPVVVTGSLYLIRQLLSLKGIRRTRELGTRRPGRSQLYRYTKLAREGKLTKAEQREFKEARRHFELSPKRSRVFRDKRERGYLRPLKRRVPKRTRSLQSEVAFHANQRRSYEQTIKALKKDLQELDQKEKDPEPESPVANLVARIDDLKIQVAQHKEKHSETMTILRGYKAIPHMKYKTHTQIFGYPKKPKAPTQSPFKVDEEAAKSKSKKKGKPVMTWKDRKETFTEEVAAAEKERAMATREAARRATKGSADPLKDKMAGGRRVS
;
A
#
# COMPACT_ATOMS: atom_id res chain seq x y z
N MET A 1 -1.41 64.56 -1.97
CA MET A 1 -1.53 63.13 -2.31
C MET A 1 -3.01 62.79 -2.34
N SER A 2 -3.46 61.96 -3.29
CA SER A 2 -4.90 61.64 -3.45
C SER A 2 -5.41 60.83 -2.25
N SER A 3 -6.65 61.04 -1.78
CA SER A 3 -7.22 60.30 -0.64
C SER A 3 -7.22 58.78 -0.86
N SER A 4 -7.17 58.32 -2.11
CA SER A 4 -7.00 56.92 -2.48
C SER A 4 -5.63 56.35 -2.09
N GLN A 5 -4.57 57.16 -2.10
CA GLN A 5 -3.23 56.77 -1.66
C GLN A 5 -3.16 56.69 -0.13
N GLU A 6 -3.79 57.62 0.59
CA GLU A 6 -3.84 57.60 2.05
C GLU A 6 -4.66 56.42 2.59
N ILE A 7 -5.78 56.08 1.94
CA ILE A 7 -6.57 54.88 2.24
C ILE A 7 -5.74 53.61 1.99
N LYS A 8 -4.95 53.56 0.92
CA LYS A 8 -4.00 52.45 0.66
C LYS A 8 -2.92 52.34 1.73
N PHE A 9 -2.38 53.46 2.19
CA PHE A 9 -1.37 53.46 3.25
C PHE A 9 -1.96 53.06 4.62
N ALA A 10 -3.16 53.52 4.94
CA ALA A 10 -3.88 53.12 6.15
C ALA A 10 -4.23 51.63 6.14
N LEU A 11 -4.74 51.10 5.03
CA LEU A 11 -5.01 49.67 4.84
C LEU A 11 -3.73 48.83 4.92
N ASN A 12 -2.62 49.30 4.36
CA ASN A 12 -1.34 48.61 4.47
C ASN A 12 -0.79 48.59 5.90
N ARG A 13 -0.99 49.66 6.67
CA ARG A 13 -0.57 49.76 8.07
C ARG A 13 -1.45 48.88 8.97
N ILE A 14 -2.76 48.87 8.76
CA ILE A 14 -3.71 47.97 9.44
C ILE A 14 -3.38 46.51 9.10
N ASN A 15 -3.14 46.18 7.83
CA ASN A 15 -2.72 44.84 7.41
C ASN A 15 -1.37 44.42 7.99
N ARG A 16 -0.45 45.35 8.24
CA ARG A 16 0.85 45.09 8.87
C ARG A 16 0.71 44.80 10.37
N VAL A 17 -0.18 45.51 11.06
CA VAL A 17 -0.50 45.28 12.48
C VAL A 17 -1.30 43.98 12.67
N LEU A 18 -2.25 43.67 11.76
CA LEU A 18 -3.00 42.41 11.77
C LEU A 18 -2.14 41.20 11.35
N LYS A 19 -1.09 41.38 10.54
CA LYS A 19 -0.14 40.31 10.18
C LYS A 19 0.71 39.82 11.38
N GLY A 20 0.87 40.63 12.43
CA GLY A 20 1.54 40.22 13.68
C GLY A 20 0.66 39.43 14.65
N LYS A 21 -0.66 39.33 14.38
CA LYS A 21 -1.63 38.56 15.18
C LYS A 21 -2.35 37.50 14.33
N ARG A 22 -1.63 36.80 13.46
CA ARG A 22 -2.17 35.61 12.78
C ARG A 22 -1.78 34.38 13.58
N THR A 23 -2.78 33.82 14.26
CA THR A 23 -2.75 32.57 15.00
C THR A 23 -2.15 31.44 14.17
N GLU A 24 -1.15 30.79 14.73
CA GLU A 24 -0.59 29.53 14.23
C GLU A 24 -1.75 28.51 14.12
N GLY A 25 -2.02 28.00 12.90
CA GLY A 25 -3.03 26.95 12.70
C GLY A 25 -3.88 27.00 11.43
N TYR A 26 -3.72 28.02 10.57
CA TYR A 26 -4.42 28.08 9.28
C TYR A 26 -3.66 27.27 8.20
N ARG A 27 -4.33 26.37 7.49
CA ARG A 27 -3.73 25.70 6.31
C ARG A 27 -3.28 26.77 5.33
N ASP A 28 -2.01 26.74 4.90
CA ASP A 28 -1.52 27.60 3.82
C ASP A 28 -2.01 27.09 2.45
N ILE A 29 -3.33 27.06 2.29
CA ILE A 29 -3.99 26.77 1.03
C ILE A 29 -3.79 27.97 0.13
N ARG A 30 -3.01 27.77 -0.92
CA ARG A 30 -2.78 28.78 -1.94
C ARG A 30 -3.06 28.19 -3.30
N LEU A 31 -4.15 28.66 -3.88
CA LEU A 31 -4.51 28.34 -5.25
C LEU A 31 -3.59 29.11 -6.21
N GLY A 32 -3.26 28.48 -7.34
CA GLY A 32 -2.39 29.06 -8.37
C GLY A 32 -1.34 28.07 -8.85
N LEU A 33 -0.88 28.23 -10.09
CA LEU A 33 0.05 27.29 -10.72
C LEU A 33 1.47 27.84 -10.84
N ASP A 34 1.68 29.14 -10.63
CA ASP A 34 2.94 29.83 -10.96
C ASP A 34 4.15 29.28 -10.20
N ARG A 35 3.97 28.95 -8.92
CA ARG A 35 5.03 28.38 -8.08
C ARG A 35 5.36 26.95 -8.50
N ILE A 36 4.35 26.09 -8.53
CA ILE A 36 4.55 24.66 -8.79
C ILE A 36 5.06 24.40 -10.23
N GLN A 37 4.63 25.17 -11.23
CA GLN A 37 5.10 25.03 -12.61
C GLN A 37 6.62 25.17 -12.75
N ARG A 38 7.26 25.96 -11.87
CA ARG A 38 8.71 26.19 -11.89
C ARG A 38 9.49 25.02 -11.33
N VAL A 39 8.93 24.31 -10.35
CA VAL A 39 9.61 23.19 -9.66
C VAL A 39 9.35 21.84 -10.30
N VAL A 40 8.17 21.64 -10.89
CA VAL A 40 7.80 20.40 -11.58
C VAL A 40 8.75 20.10 -12.75
N PRO A 41 9.04 18.81 -13.05
CA PRO A 41 9.84 18.45 -14.22
C PRO A 41 9.24 18.99 -15.53
N LYS A 42 10.09 19.55 -16.40
CA LYS A 42 9.67 20.03 -17.73
C LYS A 42 9.12 18.90 -18.59
N ILE A 43 9.77 17.74 -18.54
CA ILE A 43 9.40 16.51 -19.25
C ILE A 43 8.63 15.61 -18.29
N GLN A 44 7.49 15.07 -18.73
CA GLN A 44 6.69 14.07 -18.01
C GLN A 44 6.34 12.94 -18.99
N ASP A 45 7.12 11.86 -19.00
CA ASP A 45 7.00 10.78 -20.00
C ASP A 45 5.82 9.82 -19.74
N TRP A 46 4.86 10.24 -18.89
CA TRP A 46 3.71 9.45 -18.47
C TRP A 46 2.40 10.14 -18.85
N LYS A 47 1.38 9.31 -19.12
CA LYS A 47 0.03 9.77 -19.44
C LYS A 47 -0.83 9.81 -18.18
N GLY A 48 -1.43 10.94 -17.90
CA GLY A 48 -2.19 11.18 -16.69
C GLY A 48 -3.67 10.84 -16.80
N ILE A 49 -4.21 10.22 -15.75
CA ILE A 49 -5.63 10.10 -15.45
C ILE A 49 -5.89 11.01 -14.27
N HIS A 50 -6.68 12.06 -14.49
CA HIS A 50 -6.83 13.13 -13.50
C HIS A 50 -8.25 13.10 -12.91
N VAL A 51 -8.35 12.85 -11.61
CA VAL A 51 -9.63 12.60 -10.92
C VAL A 51 -9.97 13.76 -9.98
N ALA A 52 -11.03 14.51 -10.31
CA ALA A 52 -11.62 15.56 -9.49
C ALA A 52 -12.99 15.14 -8.94
N GLY A 53 -13.50 15.92 -8.00
CA GLY A 53 -14.78 15.70 -7.36
C GLY A 53 -14.82 16.16 -5.92
N THR A 54 -15.95 15.98 -5.26
CA THR A 54 -16.09 16.25 -3.82
C THR A 54 -15.76 14.96 -3.06
N ASN A 55 -16.58 13.92 -3.25
CA ASN A 55 -16.38 12.60 -2.67
C ASN A 55 -16.10 11.54 -3.74
N GLY A 56 -15.47 10.43 -3.35
CA GLY A 56 -15.22 9.28 -4.24
C GLY A 56 -13.93 9.32 -5.08
N LYS A 57 -13.20 10.45 -5.08
CA LYS A 57 -11.92 10.61 -5.82
C LYS A 57 -10.91 9.48 -5.53
N GLY A 58 -10.52 9.33 -4.26
CA GLY A 58 -9.62 8.26 -3.83
C GLY A 58 -10.13 6.85 -4.20
N SER A 59 -11.43 6.57 -4.04
CA SER A 59 -12.01 5.27 -4.40
C SER A 59 -11.91 4.99 -5.90
N ILE A 60 -12.18 5.99 -6.75
CA ILE A 60 -11.99 5.90 -8.21
C ILE A 60 -10.52 5.62 -8.54
N CYS A 61 -9.59 6.33 -7.90
CA CYS A 61 -8.15 6.08 -8.07
C CYS A 61 -7.76 4.64 -7.69
N THR A 62 -8.32 4.11 -6.60
CA THR A 62 -8.09 2.73 -6.14
C THR A 62 -8.67 1.70 -7.10
N PHE A 63 -9.88 1.90 -7.62
CA PHE A 63 -10.46 1.00 -8.63
C PHE A 63 -9.66 1.02 -9.93
N LEU A 64 -9.25 2.21 -10.40
CA LEU A 64 -8.34 2.34 -11.55
C LEU A 64 -7.03 1.58 -11.30
N ALA A 65 -6.38 1.78 -10.14
CA ALA A 65 -5.17 1.08 -9.77
C ALA A 65 -5.34 -0.45 -9.80
N GLY A 66 -6.49 -0.95 -9.34
CA GLY A 66 -6.87 -2.36 -9.44
C GLY A 66 -7.01 -2.85 -10.88
N MET A 67 -7.67 -2.08 -11.76
CA MET A 67 -7.83 -2.43 -13.19
C MET A 67 -6.48 -2.44 -13.92
N PHE A 68 -5.64 -1.43 -13.70
CA PHE A 68 -4.28 -1.40 -14.25
C PHE A 68 -3.45 -2.60 -13.78
N LYS A 69 -3.53 -2.94 -12.48
CA LYS A 69 -2.86 -4.12 -11.92
C LYS A 69 -3.37 -5.42 -12.55
N GLY A 70 -4.68 -5.58 -12.69
CA GLY A 70 -5.31 -6.75 -13.31
C GLY A 70 -4.94 -6.92 -14.79
N ALA A 71 -4.78 -5.81 -15.51
CA ALA A 71 -4.34 -5.80 -16.91
C ALA A 71 -2.81 -5.93 -17.09
N GLY A 72 -2.03 -5.98 -16.00
CA GLY A 72 -0.56 -6.04 -16.06
C GLY A 72 0.10 -4.76 -16.58
N LEU A 73 -0.59 -3.62 -16.51
CA LEU A 73 -0.12 -2.32 -16.98
C LEU A 73 0.63 -1.58 -15.88
N GLY A 74 1.74 -0.92 -16.24
CA GLY A 74 2.50 -0.10 -15.29
C GLY A 74 1.79 1.22 -14.97
N TYR A 75 1.79 1.63 -13.71
CA TYR A 75 1.21 2.90 -13.29
C TYR A 75 1.85 3.44 -12.00
N GLY A 76 1.80 4.76 -11.84
CA GLY A 76 1.91 5.44 -10.54
C GLY A 76 0.54 5.95 -10.10
N SER A 77 0.31 6.06 -8.79
CA SER A 77 -0.86 6.75 -8.26
C SER A 77 -0.47 7.76 -7.19
N PHE A 78 -1.09 8.93 -7.23
CA PHE A 78 -0.97 9.99 -6.24
C PHE A 78 -2.36 10.27 -5.66
N THR A 79 -2.53 10.04 -4.36
CA THR A 79 -3.76 10.27 -3.61
C THR A 79 -3.51 11.25 -2.46
N SER A 80 -4.53 12.04 -2.12
CA SER A 80 -4.42 13.08 -1.09
C SER A 80 -5.67 13.17 -0.21
N PRO A 81 -5.53 13.50 1.09
CA PRO A 81 -4.27 13.67 1.80
C PRO A 81 -3.51 12.35 1.94
N ALA A 82 -2.19 12.41 2.03
CA ALA A 82 -1.36 11.24 2.23
C ALA A 82 -1.65 10.60 3.61
N PHE A 83 -1.84 9.27 3.62
CA PHE A 83 -2.24 8.54 4.82
C PHE A 83 -1.70 7.09 4.83
N PRO A 84 -1.17 6.59 5.96
CA PRO A 84 -0.96 7.32 7.22
C PRO A 84 0.19 8.33 7.15
N GLU A 85 1.26 8.07 6.40
CA GLU A 85 2.41 8.97 6.26
C GLU A 85 2.45 9.66 4.89
N LYS A 86 3.25 10.74 4.79
CA LYS A 86 3.38 11.56 3.56
C LYS A 86 3.75 10.74 2.31
N HIS A 87 4.67 9.79 2.47
CA HIS A 87 5.10 8.94 1.35
C HIS A 87 4.02 7.95 0.90
N ASN A 88 3.05 7.61 1.76
CA ASN A 88 1.96 6.69 1.42
C ASN A 88 0.97 7.27 0.41
N GLY A 89 0.97 8.60 0.21
CA GLY A 89 0.21 9.23 -0.86
C GLY A 89 0.72 8.87 -2.27
N VAL A 90 1.91 8.27 -2.40
CA VAL A 90 2.49 7.87 -3.68
C VAL A 90 2.69 6.36 -3.75
N THR A 91 2.04 5.72 -4.73
CA THR A 91 2.22 4.29 -5.02
C THR A 91 2.71 4.07 -6.44
N ILE A 92 3.46 2.99 -6.66
CA ILE A 92 3.92 2.57 -7.99
C ILE A 92 3.64 1.08 -8.16
N ASN A 93 2.73 0.74 -9.09
CA ASN A 93 2.21 -0.61 -9.32
C ASN A 93 1.63 -1.27 -8.05
N GLY A 94 0.87 -0.50 -7.26
CA GLY A 94 0.19 -0.99 -6.06
C GLY A 94 1.10 -1.22 -4.84
N LEU A 95 2.29 -0.63 -4.82
CA LEU A 95 3.21 -0.62 -3.68
C LEU A 95 3.55 0.82 -3.31
N TYR A 96 3.64 1.15 -2.02
CA TYR A 96 4.10 2.46 -1.58
C TYR A 96 5.50 2.76 -2.12
N VAL A 97 5.76 4.01 -2.49
CA VAL A 97 7.12 4.42 -2.80
C VAL A 97 8.00 4.21 -1.57
N ASN A 98 9.28 3.87 -1.79
CA ASN A 98 10.20 3.76 -0.67
C ASN A 98 10.35 5.13 0.04
N PRO A 99 10.23 5.19 1.39
CA PRO A 99 10.27 6.46 2.15
C PRO A 99 11.48 7.33 1.81
N ARG A 100 12.68 6.75 1.75
CA ARG A 100 13.90 7.50 1.43
C ARG A 100 13.96 7.99 -0.01
N MET A 101 13.34 7.28 -0.95
CA MET A 101 13.22 7.78 -2.33
C MET A 101 12.32 9.02 -2.35
N TYR A 102 11.20 8.96 -1.62
CA TYR A 102 10.29 10.08 -1.49
C TYR A 102 10.97 11.29 -0.83
N GLU A 103 11.65 11.09 0.30
CA GLU A 103 12.43 12.13 0.99
C GLU A 103 13.49 12.77 0.09
N MET A 104 14.26 11.95 -0.65
CA MET A 104 15.28 12.46 -1.58
C MET A 104 14.66 13.33 -2.69
N GLU A 105 13.53 12.91 -3.26
CA GLU A 105 12.88 13.70 -4.31
C GLU A 105 12.18 14.94 -3.74
N MET A 106 11.64 14.88 -2.53
CA MET A 106 11.11 16.05 -1.80
C MET A 106 12.21 17.08 -1.54
N GLN A 107 13.38 16.64 -1.08
CA GLN A 107 14.54 17.50 -0.89
C GLN A 107 14.95 18.17 -2.21
N HIS A 108 14.99 17.43 -3.32
CA HIS A 108 15.28 18.04 -4.63
C HIS A 108 14.24 19.09 -5.06
N VAL A 109 12.97 18.92 -4.70
CA VAL A 109 11.92 19.91 -4.97
C VAL A 109 12.19 21.18 -4.17
N GLN A 110 12.48 21.04 -2.87
CA GLN A 110 12.80 22.16 -1.98
C GLN A 110 14.06 22.91 -2.43
N GLU A 111 15.16 22.19 -2.67
CA GLU A 111 16.41 22.79 -3.17
C GLU A 111 16.25 23.48 -4.54
N LYS A 112 15.35 22.96 -5.39
CA LYS A 112 15.03 23.62 -6.66
C LYS A 112 14.22 24.89 -6.43
N TRP A 113 13.26 24.86 -5.50
CA TRP A 113 12.50 26.05 -5.12
C TRP A 113 13.42 27.12 -4.54
N ASP A 114 14.27 26.79 -3.58
CA ASP A 114 15.15 27.76 -2.91
C ASP A 114 16.06 28.48 -3.90
N ARG A 115 16.60 27.75 -4.89
CA ARG A 115 17.38 28.33 -5.98
C ARG A 115 16.59 29.32 -6.83
N ILE A 116 15.30 29.07 -7.07
CA ILE A 116 14.45 29.92 -7.90
C ILE A 116 13.87 31.10 -7.10
N ALA A 117 13.55 30.89 -5.82
CA ALA A 117 12.94 31.86 -4.92
C ALA A 117 13.80 33.11 -4.72
N THR A 118 15.14 32.95 -4.71
CA THR A 118 16.09 34.08 -4.64
C THR A 118 15.92 35.10 -5.77
N GLY A 119 15.56 34.64 -6.98
CA GLY A 119 15.27 35.52 -8.12
C GLY A 119 13.86 36.12 -8.06
N TRP A 120 12.91 35.43 -7.45
CA TRP A 120 11.51 35.87 -7.35
C TRP A 120 11.34 37.10 -6.46
N ALA A 121 11.93 37.06 -5.26
CA ALA A 121 11.89 38.18 -4.32
C ALA A 121 12.37 39.49 -4.96
N LYS A 122 13.40 39.41 -5.81
CA LYS A 122 13.97 40.55 -6.52
C LYS A 122 13.06 41.13 -7.62
N GLN A 123 12.24 40.29 -8.25
CA GLN A 123 11.42 40.70 -9.40
C GLN A 123 10.02 41.18 -9.02
N HIS A 124 9.42 40.62 -7.96
CA HIS A 124 8.01 40.86 -7.64
C HIS A 124 7.79 41.62 -6.33
N GLY A 125 8.84 41.87 -5.52
CA GLY A 125 8.70 42.54 -4.22
C GLY A 125 7.88 41.75 -3.19
N ASP A 126 7.43 40.54 -3.55
CA ASP A 126 6.75 39.60 -2.67
C ASP A 126 7.75 38.79 -1.86
N ASP A 127 7.42 38.57 -0.59
CA ASP A 127 8.05 37.54 0.24
C ASP A 127 7.83 36.18 -0.44
N PRO A 128 8.87 35.49 -0.95
CA PRO A 128 8.71 34.19 -1.58
C PRO A 128 8.50 33.15 -0.48
N LYS A 129 7.37 33.25 0.23
CA LYS A 129 6.89 32.19 1.10
C LYS A 129 6.88 30.92 0.27
N GLY A 130 7.48 29.88 0.83
CA GLY A 130 7.79 28.62 0.16
C GLY A 130 6.62 27.96 -0.56
N LEU A 131 6.90 26.87 -1.27
CA LEU A 131 5.85 25.99 -1.79
C LEU A 131 4.88 25.60 -0.67
N SER A 132 3.58 25.56 -0.98
CA SER A 132 2.62 24.97 -0.05
C SER A 132 2.95 23.48 0.14
N PRO A 133 2.56 22.86 1.26
CA PRO A 133 2.78 21.43 1.49
C PRO A 133 2.25 20.57 0.33
N PHE A 134 1.05 20.88 -0.16
CA PHE A 134 0.45 20.15 -1.27
C PHE A 134 1.18 20.36 -2.61
N GLU A 135 1.69 21.57 -2.88
CA GLU A 135 2.52 21.84 -4.07
C GLU A 135 3.81 21.01 -4.04
N ALA A 136 4.47 20.94 -2.87
CA ALA A 136 5.68 20.16 -2.67
C ALA A 136 5.44 18.65 -2.81
N GLU A 137 4.35 18.12 -2.22
CA GLU A 137 3.95 16.72 -2.34
C GLU A 137 3.61 16.34 -3.79
N THR A 138 2.86 17.19 -4.50
CA THR A 138 2.51 16.99 -5.90
C THR A 138 3.76 16.96 -6.79
N ALA A 139 4.65 17.95 -6.65
CA ALA A 139 5.89 18.01 -7.41
C ALA A 139 6.78 16.77 -7.13
N THR A 140 6.81 16.31 -5.87
CA THR A 140 7.54 15.09 -5.47
C THR A 140 6.95 13.86 -6.14
N ALA A 141 5.63 13.69 -6.13
CA ALA A 141 4.96 12.56 -6.80
C ALA A 141 5.29 12.51 -8.30
N PHE A 142 5.23 13.65 -9.00
CA PHE A 142 5.53 13.72 -10.44
C PHE A 142 7.01 13.40 -10.74
N ARG A 143 7.93 13.82 -9.87
CA ARG A 143 9.34 13.42 -9.96
C ARG A 143 9.52 11.93 -9.76
N VAL A 144 8.84 11.34 -8.78
CA VAL A 144 8.88 9.89 -8.53
C VAL A 144 8.35 9.13 -9.75
N PHE A 145 7.23 9.54 -10.34
CA PHE A 145 6.68 8.92 -11.56
C PHE A 145 7.68 8.91 -12.71
N ASN A 146 8.31 10.06 -12.99
CA ASN A 146 9.37 10.15 -14.00
C ASN A 146 10.57 9.25 -13.67
N LYS A 147 11.05 9.29 -12.43
CA LYS A 147 12.22 8.52 -11.98
C LYS A 147 11.99 7.01 -12.07
N MET A 148 10.75 6.60 -11.84
CA MET A 148 10.30 5.21 -11.89
C MET A 148 9.87 4.78 -13.29
N HIS A 149 9.88 5.69 -14.27
CA HIS A 149 9.45 5.47 -15.65
C HIS A 149 8.08 4.79 -15.73
N VAL A 150 7.12 5.29 -14.95
CA VAL A 150 5.74 4.80 -15.06
C VAL A 150 5.16 5.26 -16.40
N PRO A 151 4.40 4.42 -17.13
CA PRO A 151 3.79 4.86 -18.37
C PRO A 151 2.49 5.65 -18.15
N TYR A 152 1.81 5.42 -17.01
CA TYR A 152 0.57 6.09 -16.64
C TYR A 152 0.63 6.62 -15.20
N GLY A 153 -0.01 7.76 -14.94
CA GLY A 153 -0.14 8.35 -13.61
C GLY A 153 -1.60 8.60 -13.25
N ILE A 154 -2.12 7.96 -12.21
CA ILE A 154 -3.46 8.19 -11.67
C ILE A 154 -3.34 9.25 -10.57
N VAL A 155 -3.93 10.43 -10.78
CA VAL A 155 -3.68 11.59 -9.94
C VAL A 155 -5.01 12.15 -9.43
N GLU A 156 -5.17 12.12 -8.11
CA GLU A 156 -6.28 12.74 -7.40
C GLU A 156 -6.03 14.25 -7.24
N VAL A 157 -7.04 15.06 -7.54
CA VAL A 157 -7.08 16.49 -7.18
C VAL A 157 -7.10 16.65 -5.67
N GLY A 158 -6.28 17.55 -5.14
CA GLY A 158 -6.35 17.94 -3.74
C GLY A 158 -7.58 18.79 -3.46
N MET A 159 -7.60 20.02 -3.98
CA MET A 159 -8.73 20.92 -3.81
C MET A 159 -8.93 21.84 -5.02
N GLY A 160 -10.19 22.02 -5.42
CA GLY A 160 -10.55 22.83 -6.58
C GLY A 160 -10.46 22.06 -7.89
N GLY A 161 -9.68 22.57 -8.85
CA GLY A 161 -9.53 21.99 -10.18
C GLY A 161 -8.61 22.81 -11.08
N ALA A 162 -9.10 23.94 -11.61
CA ALA A 162 -8.33 24.81 -12.51
C ALA A 162 -6.96 25.24 -11.93
N THR A 163 -6.98 25.63 -10.65
CA THR A 163 -5.84 26.18 -9.91
C THR A 163 -5.21 25.19 -8.94
N ASP A 164 -5.64 23.92 -9.00
CA ASP A 164 -5.07 22.86 -8.18
C ASP A 164 -3.65 22.51 -8.65
N ALA A 165 -2.73 22.26 -7.71
CA ALA A 165 -1.33 21.95 -7.98
C ALA A 165 -1.14 20.80 -9.00
N THR A 166 -2.01 19.79 -8.97
CA THR A 166 -1.97 18.63 -9.87
C THR A 166 -2.30 18.99 -11.33
N ASN A 167 -2.91 20.16 -11.58
CA ASN A 167 -3.28 20.61 -12.92
C ASN A 167 -2.07 21.06 -13.77
N VAL A 168 -0.87 21.11 -13.19
CA VAL A 168 0.41 21.31 -13.92
C VAL A 168 0.87 20.10 -14.73
N MET A 169 0.15 18.98 -14.62
CA MET A 169 0.34 17.78 -15.40
C MET A 169 0.32 18.09 -16.91
N LYS A 170 1.36 17.65 -17.63
CA LYS A 170 1.58 18.02 -19.04
C LYS A 170 0.76 17.21 -20.02
N HIS A 171 0.60 15.91 -19.78
CA HIS A 171 -0.10 15.01 -20.69
C HIS A 171 -1.25 14.32 -19.97
N LYS A 172 -2.48 14.83 -20.15
CA LYS A 172 -3.69 14.16 -19.68
C LYS A 172 -4.24 13.28 -20.79
N ALA A 173 -4.57 12.04 -20.46
CA ALA A 173 -5.21 11.12 -21.40
C ALA A 173 -6.70 10.97 -21.12
N VAL A 174 -7.12 11.04 -19.85
CA VAL A 174 -8.53 11.07 -19.43
C VAL A 174 -8.67 11.93 -18.19
N THR A 175 -9.80 12.63 -18.08
CA THR A 175 -10.21 13.34 -16.86
C THR A 175 -11.47 12.71 -16.29
N VAL A 176 -11.66 12.76 -14.97
CA VAL A 176 -12.83 12.20 -14.29
C VAL A 176 -13.35 13.20 -13.28
N ILE A 177 -14.66 13.41 -13.25
CA ILE A 177 -15.36 14.23 -12.26
C ILE A 177 -16.38 13.34 -11.56
N SER A 178 -16.10 12.99 -10.31
CA SER A 178 -17.01 12.23 -9.45
C SER A 178 -18.15 13.11 -8.91
N LYS A 179 -18.92 12.60 -7.95
CA LYS A 179 -19.98 13.35 -7.28
C LYS A 179 -19.51 14.72 -6.76
N ILE A 180 -20.28 15.76 -7.09
CA ILE A 180 -20.09 17.13 -6.62
C ILE A 180 -21.11 17.44 -5.53
N GLY A 181 -20.65 18.04 -4.45
CA GLY A 181 -21.47 18.56 -3.35
C GLY A 181 -20.84 19.80 -2.77
N LEU A 182 -21.49 20.37 -1.75
CA LEU A 182 -20.94 21.49 -0.99
C LEU A 182 -19.77 21.02 -0.14
N ASP A 183 -18.60 21.65 -0.36
CA ASP A 183 -17.39 21.42 0.40
C ASP A 183 -16.42 22.60 0.17
N HIS A 184 -15.64 22.97 1.18
CA HIS A 184 -14.66 24.06 1.11
C HIS A 184 -15.24 25.37 0.53
N GLN A 185 -16.41 25.80 1.02
CA GLN A 185 -17.16 26.93 0.46
C GLN A 185 -16.37 28.24 0.49
N GLU A 186 -15.57 28.46 1.55
CA GLU A 186 -14.62 29.58 1.64
C GLU A 186 -13.67 29.71 0.43
N TYR A 187 -13.34 28.61 -0.26
CA TYR A 187 -12.37 28.58 -1.36
C TYR A 187 -13.00 28.33 -2.73
N LEU A 188 -14.07 27.54 -2.79
CA LEU A 188 -14.65 27.03 -4.04
C LEU A 188 -15.96 27.74 -4.43
N GLY A 189 -16.53 28.53 -3.52
CA GLY A 189 -17.78 29.26 -3.70
C GLY A 189 -18.96 28.61 -2.96
N ASN A 190 -20.05 29.38 -2.86
CA ASN A 190 -21.19 29.06 -2.00
C ASN A 190 -22.28 28.19 -2.64
N THR A 191 -22.11 27.78 -3.90
CA THR A 191 -23.11 26.98 -4.62
C THR A 191 -22.46 25.77 -5.28
N ILE A 192 -23.23 24.71 -5.49
CA ILE A 192 -22.75 23.47 -6.12
C ILE A 192 -22.30 23.75 -7.57
N GLU A 193 -22.95 24.68 -8.25
CA GLU A 193 -22.61 25.15 -9.60
C GLU A 193 -21.25 25.86 -9.64
N ASN A 194 -20.96 26.72 -8.65
CA ASN A 194 -19.65 27.38 -8.53
C ASN A 194 -18.54 26.34 -8.32
N ILE A 195 -18.78 25.39 -7.41
CA ILE A 195 -17.87 24.28 -7.14
C ILE A 195 -17.67 23.43 -8.40
N ALA A 196 -18.73 23.15 -9.15
CA ALA A 196 -18.67 22.42 -10.42
C ALA A 196 -17.81 23.15 -11.45
N LYS A 197 -17.96 24.46 -11.60
CA LYS A 197 -17.18 25.29 -12.51
C LYS A 197 -15.68 25.25 -12.18
N VAL A 198 -15.31 25.31 -10.90
CA VAL A 198 -13.92 25.19 -10.47
C VAL A 198 -13.34 23.80 -10.77
N LYS A 199 -14.09 22.73 -10.46
CA LYS A 199 -13.69 21.34 -10.71
C LYS A 199 -13.59 21.03 -12.20
N ALA A 200 -14.44 21.62 -13.03
CA ALA A 200 -14.39 21.50 -14.48
C ALA A 200 -13.04 21.94 -15.08
N GLY A 201 -12.31 22.82 -14.38
CA GLY A 201 -10.99 23.31 -14.82
C GLY A 201 -9.88 22.27 -14.94
N ILE A 202 -10.12 21.00 -14.54
CA ILE A 202 -9.21 19.90 -14.88
C ILE A 202 -9.36 19.44 -16.34
N MET A 203 -10.48 19.74 -17.01
CA MET A 203 -10.72 19.41 -18.41
C MET A 203 -9.66 20.05 -19.31
N LYS A 204 -9.32 19.36 -20.40
CA LYS A 204 -8.37 19.85 -21.41
C LYS A 204 -8.93 19.57 -22.81
N LYS A 205 -8.60 20.45 -23.76
CA LYS A 205 -9.01 20.34 -25.16
C LYS A 205 -8.65 18.96 -25.72
N GLY A 206 -9.61 18.29 -26.35
CA GLY A 206 -9.45 16.96 -26.93
C GLY A 206 -9.19 15.82 -25.94
N VAL A 207 -9.29 16.06 -24.62
CA VAL A 207 -9.11 15.03 -23.58
C VAL A 207 -10.47 14.69 -22.97
N PRO A 208 -11.00 13.48 -23.17
CA PRO A 208 -12.35 13.11 -22.72
C PRO A 208 -12.49 13.22 -21.19
N CYS A 209 -13.68 13.62 -20.76
CA CYS A 209 -14.03 13.73 -19.35
C CYS A 209 -15.15 12.76 -18.96
N ILE A 210 -14.86 11.83 -18.08
CA ILE A 210 -15.87 10.94 -17.49
C ILE A 210 -16.56 11.67 -16.35
N VAL A 211 -17.88 11.70 -16.34
CA VAL A 211 -18.67 12.40 -15.32
C VAL A 211 -19.68 11.46 -14.69
N ASP A 212 -19.73 11.42 -13.37
CA ASP A 212 -20.78 10.74 -12.61
C ASP A 212 -22.15 11.32 -13.00
N HIS A 213 -22.99 10.49 -13.62
CA HIS A 213 -24.29 10.90 -14.14
C HIS A 213 -25.32 11.19 -13.05
N THR A 214 -25.06 10.78 -11.80
CA THR A 214 -25.96 11.03 -10.66
C THR A 214 -25.84 12.45 -10.09
N ASN A 215 -24.93 13.27 -10.62
CA ASN A 215 -24.87 14.69 -10.30
C ASN A 215 -26.18 15.42 -10.68
N LEU A 216 -26.48 16.51 -9.99
CA LEU A 216 -27.67 17.31 -10.28
C LEU A 216 -27.68 17.80 -11.73
N PRO A 217 -28.85 17.96 -12.37
CA PRO A 217 -28.95 18.48 -13.73
C PRO A 217 -28.24 19.82 -13.93
N SER A 218 -28.30 20.73 -12.94
CA SER A 218 -27.61 22.03 -12.97
C SER A 218 -26.09 21.87 -13.03
N VAL A 219 -25.54 20.94 -12.25
CA VAL A 219 -24.11 20.60 -12.28
C VAL A 219 -23.71 20.03 -13.64
N ILE A 220 -24.46 19.06 -14.17
CA ILE A 220 -24.19 18.47 -15.48
C ILE A 220 -24.22 19.54 -16.58
N HIS A 221 -25.15 20.49 -16.48
CA HIS A 221 -25.24 21.62 -17.41
C HIS A 221 -23.96 22.48 -17.38
N VAL A 222 -23.52 22.93 -16.20
CA VAL A 222 -22.27 23.71 -16.03
C VAL A 222 -21.06 22.96 -16.59
N LEU A 223 -20.95 21.66 -16.33
CA LEU A 223 -19.86 20.84 -16.84
C LEU A 223 -19.89 20.76 -18.38
N ARG A 224 -21.08 20.57 -18.98
CA ARG A 224 -21.25 20.52 -20.45
C ARG A 224 -20.90 21.85 -21.11
N GLU A 225 -21.33 22.97 -20.55
CA GLU A 225 -20.97 24.29 -21.07
C GLU A 225 -19.46 24.50 -21.04
N HIS A 226 -18.81 24.16 -19.94
CA HIS A 226 -17.35 24.25 -19.83
C HIS A 226 -16.64 23.35 -20.84
N ALA A 227 -17.10 22.10 -20.99
CA ALA A 227 -16.54 21.15 -21.93
C ALA A 227 -16.62 21.65 -23.38
N ARG A 228 -17.78 22.22 -23.78
CA ARG A 228 -17.95 22.87 -25.10
C ARG A 228 -17.00 24.04 -25.28
N SER A 229 -16.85 24.90 -24.28
CA SER A 229 -15.99 26.09 -24.36
C SER A 229 -14.51 25.75 -24.56
N ILE A 230 -14.05 24.62 -24.02
CA ILE A 230 -12.65 24.15 -24.13
C ILE A 230 -12.45 23.26 -25.37
N GLY A 231 -13.53 22.73 -25.95
CA GLY A 231 -13.48 21.77 -27.05
C GLY A 231 -13.11 20.36 -26.57
N THR A 232 -13.88 19.84 -25.61
CA THR A 232 -13.79 18.45 -25.18
C THR A 232 -15.17 17.83 -24.94
N ASP A 233 -15.22 16.50 -24.90
CA ASP A 233 -16.43 15.73 -24.71
C ASP A 233 -16.58 15.24 -23.27
N ILE A 234 -17.84 15.22 -22.82
CA ILE A 234 -18.23 14.55 -21.58
C ILE A 234 -18.87 13.20 -21.89
N ILE A 235 -18.40 12.18 -21.17
CA ILE A 235 -18.95 10.83 -21.19
C ILE A 235 -19.57 10.58 -19.82
N LEU A 236 -20.89 10.45 -19.79
CA LEU A 236 -21.62 10.17 -18.56
C LEU A 236 -21.55 8.68 -18.21
N THR A 237 -21.48 8.36 -16.92
CA THR A 237 -21.29 6.97 -16.44
C THR A 237 -22.44 6.01 -16.76
N TRP A 238 -23.65 6.48 -17.06
CA TRP A 238 -24.77 5.61 -17.47
C TRP A 238 -24.45 4.81 -18.75
N LYS A 239 -23.60 5.33 -19.64
CA LYS A 239 -23.09 4.59 -20.82
C LYS A 239 -22.28 3.34 -20.44
N GLY A 240 -21.84 3.25 -19.19
CA GLY A 240 -21.11 2.12 -18.62
C GLY A 240 -21.98 1.12 -17.87
N GLU A 241 -23.29 1.36 -17.72
CA GLU A 241 -24.22 0.45 -17.01
C GLU A 241 -24.18 -1.00 -17.50
N PRO A 242 -23.99 -1.32 -18.80
CA PRO A 242 -23.84 -2.70 -19.22
C PRO A 242 -22.68 -3.46 -18.54
N LEU A 243 -21.66 -2.76 -18.03
CA LEU A 243 -20.57 -3.39 -17.27
C LEU A 243 -21.05 -3.95 -15.92
N LEU A 244 -22.15 -3.42 -15.36
CA LEU A 244 -22.74 -3.89 -14.11
C LEU A 244 -23.26 -5.32 -14.23
N MET A 245 -23.50 -5.84 -15.44
CA MET A 245 -23.84 -7.25 -15.64
C MET A 245 -22.73 -8.21 -15.17
N SER A 246 -21.49 -7.71 -15.02
CA SER A 246 -20.34 -8.47 -14.50
C SER A 246 -20.14 -8.33 -12.98
N LEU A 247 -21.08 -7.67 -12.29
CA LEU A 247 -21.06 -7.45 -10.85
C LEU A 247 -22.18 -8.25 -10.18
N ASP A 248 -21.79 -9.24 -9.37
CA ASP A 248 -22.72 -9.86 -8.43
C ASP A 248 -22.79 -9.01 -7.15
N ASN A 249 -23.66 -8.00 -7.15
CA ASN A 249 -23.79 -7.13 -5.98
C ASN A 249 -24.48 -7.81 -4.78
N SER A 250 -25.08 -9.00 -4.94
CA SER A 250 -25.58 -9.77 -3.79
C SER A 250 -24.42 -10.30 -2.93
N LYS A 251 -23.29 -10.59 -3.59
CA LYS A 251 -22.04 -11.03 -2.97
C LYS A 251 -21.22 -9.87 -2.40
N TRP A 252 -20.99 -8.83 -3.20
CA TRP A 252 -20.10 -7.72 -2.79
C TRP A 252 -20.80 -6.66 -1.96
N GLN A 253 -22.12 -6.53 -2.16
CA GLN A 253 -23.01 -5.66 -1.40
C GLN A 253 -22.48 -4.22 -1.31
N LEU A 254 -22.00 -3.72 -2.45
CA LEU A 254 -21.54 -2.36 -2.61
C LEU A 254 -22.74 -1.42 -2.50
N GLU A 255 -22.54 -0.31 -1.79
CA GLU A 255 -23.51 0.77 -1.73
C GLU A 255 -23.56 1.52 -3.07
N SER A 256 -24.68 2.20 -3.35
CA SER A 256 -24.94 2.88 -4.63
C SER A 256 -23.81 3.82 -5.05
N TYR A 257 -23.25 4.60 -4.11
CA TYR A 257 -22.14 5.52 -4.40
C TYR A 257 -20.83 4.79 -4.77
N GLN A 258 -20.59 3.60 -4.21
CA GLN A 258 -19.41 2.79 -4.54
C GLN A 258 -19.53 2.23 -5.96
N VAL A 259 -20.74 1.81 -6.35
CA VAL A 259 -21.05 1.39 -7.73
C VAL A 259 -20.80 2.54 -8.71
N GLN A 260 -21.21 3.77 -8.38
CA GLN A 260 -20.94 4.94 -9.24
C GLN A 260 -19.44 5.27 -9.35
N ASN A 261 -18.70 5.19 -8.25
CA ASN A 261 -17.24 5.34 -8.26
C ASN A 261 -16.57 4.25 -9.11
N LEU A 262 -17.06 3.01 -9.03
CA LEU A 262 -16.58 1.89 -9.84
C LEU A 262 -16.84 2.13 -11.33
N LEU A 263 -18.03 2.60 -11.71
CA LEU A 263 -18.36 2.97 -13.09
C LEU A 263 -17.49 4.12 -13.61
N CYS A 264 -17.24 5.15 -12.80
CA CYS A 264 -16.33 6.24 -13.16
C CYS A 264 -14.93 5.70 -13.52
N ALA A 265 -14.38 4.84 -12.67
CA ALA A 265 -13.09 4.19 -12.90
C ALA A 265 -13.11 3.30 -14.15
N ALA A 266 -14.15 2.50 -14.31
CA ALA A 266 -14.30 1.58 -15.44
C ALA A 266 -14.36 2.30 -16.78
N MET A 267 -15.16 3.36 -16.86
CA MET A 267 -15.30 4.17 -18.06
C MET A 267 -14.00 4.90 -18.41
N ALA A 268 -13.28 5.41 -17.42
CA ALA A 268 -11.97 6.01 -17.64
C ALA A 268 -10.94 4.99 -18.13
N PHE A 269 -10.95 3.77 -17.57
CA PHE A 269 -10.09 2.68 -18.03
C PHE A 269 -10.45 2.22 -19.46
N ARG A 270 -11.74 2.04 -19.76
CA ARG A 270 -12.24 1.67 -21.08
C ARG A 270 -11.87 2.69 -22.15
N GLN A 271 -11.89 3.98 -21.82
CA GLN A 271 -11.48 5.05 -22.73
C GLN A 271 -10.00 4.96 -23.13
N LEU A 272 -9.13 4.52 -22.21
CA LEU A 272 -7.71 4.31 -22.49
C LEU A 272 -7.43 2.99 -23.20
N PHE A 273 -8.21 1.95 -22.87
CA PHE A 273 -7.98 0.57 -23.30
C PHE A 273 -9.28 -0.08 -23.78
N PRO A 274 -9.82 0.33 -24.94
CA PRO A 274 -11.15 -0.11 -25.41
C PRO A 274 -11.25 -1.61 -25.67
N LEU A 275 -10.13 -2.27 -25.95
CA LEU A 275 -10.05 -3.71 -26.20
C LEU A 275 -9.88 -4.55 -24.92
N GLN A 276 -9.59 -3.92 -23.78
CA GLN A 276 -9.43 -4.65 -22.52
C GLN A 276 -10.80 -4.96 -21.92
N GLN A 277 -11.01 -6.22 -21.56
CA GLN A 277 -12.23 -6.62 -20.87
C GLN A 277 -12.20 -6.15 -19.42
N ILE A 278 -13.31 -5.58 -18.98
CA ILE A 278 -13.51 -5.18 -17.58
C ILE A 278 -14.51 -6.15 -16.98
N ASN A 279 -14.13 -6.79 -15.88
CA ASN A 279 -15.00 -7.65 -15.09
C ASN A 279 -14.93 -7.20 -13.64
N PHE A 280 -16.07 -6.77 -13.09
CA PHE A 280 -16.13 -6.18 -11.76
C PHE A 280 -15.87 -7.20 -10.65
N ASP A 281 -16.43 -8.40 -10.73
CA ASP A 281 -16.16 -9.45 -9.74
C ASP A 281 -14.68 -9.81 -9.64
N LYS A 282 -13.99 -9.93 -10.78
CA LYS A 282 -12.53 -10.19 -10.81
C LYS A 282 -11.75 -9.03 -10.20
N LEU A 283 -12.13 -7.79 -10.47
CA LEU A 283 -11.51 -6.62 -9.86
C LEU A 283 -11.71 -6.61 -8.35
N LEU A 284 -12.94 -6.78 -7.88
CA LEU A 284 -13.30 -6.75 -6.45
C LEU A 284 -12.65 -7.90 -5.69
N ALA A 285 -12.48 -9.07 -6.32
CA ALA A 285 -11.73 -10.21 -5.76
C ALA A 285 -10.24 -9.91 -5.50
N THR A 286 -9.65 -8.91 -6.17
CA THR A 286 -8.28 -8.45 -5.82
C THR A 286 -8.24 -7.62 -4.53
N GLY A 287 -9.42 -7.27 -4.01
CA GLY A 287 -9.63 -6.38 -2.87
C GLY A 287 -9.05 -4.99 -3.14
N PRO A 288 -9.70 -4.11 -3.92
CA PRO A 288 -9.35 -2.68 -3.92
C PRO A 288 -9.35 -2.14 -2.48
N PHE A 289 -8.30 -1.42 -2.07
CA PHE A 289 -8.12 -0.98 -0.69
C PHE A 289 -7.69 0.48 -0.62
N LEU A 290 -8.47 1.29 0.10
CA LEU A 290 -8.18 2.68 0.39
C LEU A 290 -8.09 2.84 1.92
N PRO A 291 -6.88 3.04 2.47
CA PRO A 291 -6.66 3.31 3.89
C PRO A 291 -7.58 4.37 4.49
N GLY A 292 -8.14 4.09 5.68
CA GLY A 292 -8.99 5.02 6.42
C GLY A 292 -10.37 5.27 5.80
N ARG A 293 -10.88 4.35 4.97
CA ARG A 293 -12.23 4.38 4.41
C ARG A 293 -12.92 3.04 4.64
N LEU A 294 -13.91 3.01 5.51
CA LEU A 294 -14.59 1.80 6.01
C LEU A 294 -13.59 0.67 6.29
N GLU A 295 -12.48 1.01 6.96
CA GLU A 295 -11.39 0.07 7.23
C GLU A 295 -11.60 -0.61 8.58
N THR A 296 -11.47 -1.93 8.62
CA THR A 296 -11.42 -2.69 9.87
C THR A 296 -10.01 -2.69 10.44
N VAL A 297 -9.87 -2.21 11.68
CA VAL A 297 -8.62 -2.16 12.42
C VAL A 297 -8.75 -3.05 13.65
N ARG A 298 -7.72 -3.85 13.94
CA ARG A 298 -7.67 -4.69 15.12
C ARG A 298 -7.03 -3.92 16.28
N VAL A 299 -7.66 -4.00 17.44
CA VAL A 299 -7.21 -3.43 18.70
C VAL A 299 -6.85 -4.59 19.62
N ASP A 300 -5.55 -4.78 19.88
CA ASP A 300 -5.05 -5.78 20.83
C ASP A 300 -4.72 -5.11 22.18
N PRO A 301 -4.77 -5.86 23.30
CA PRO A 301 -4.21 -5.40 24.57
C PRO A 301 -2.73 -5.00 24.41
N PRO A 302 -2.25 -3.91 25.05
CA PRO A 302 -2.92 -3.08 26.06
C PRO A 302 -3.69 -1.86 25.50
N ALA A 303 -3.85 -1.72 24.17
CA ALA A 303 -4.42 -0.52 23.54
C ALA A 303 -5.85 -0.19 24.00
N SER A 304 -6.65 -1.23 24.21
CA SER A 304 -8.06 -1.17 24.60
C SER A 304 -8.27 -1.36 26.10
N GLY A 305 -7.27 -1.80 26.87
CA GLY A 305 -7.46 -2.29 28.23
C GLY A 305 -8.34 -3.56 28.38
N VAL A 306 -8.98 -4.03 27.30
CA VAL A 306 -9.88 -5.20 27.23
C VAL A 306 -9.44 -6.18 26.13
N GLU A 307 -10.14 -7.31 25.97
CA GLU A 307 -9.83 -8.33 24.97
C GLU A 307 -9.68 -7.79 23.54
N ALA A 308 -8.91 -8.52 22.73
CA ALA A 308 -8.62 -8.12 21.35
C ALA A 308 -9.90 -8.09 20.50
N ARG A 309 -10.14 -6.96 19.83
CA ARG A 309 -11.36 -6.74 19.04
C ARG A 309 -11.12 -5.95 17.77
N ASP A 310 -12.02 -6.12 16.81
CA ASP A 310 -12.03 -5.34 15.59
C ASP A 310 -12.92 -4.10 15.75
N ILE A 311 -12.49 -2.98 15.19
CA ILE A 311 -13.21 -1.70 15.16
C ILE A 311 -13.27 -1.18 13.72
N LEU A 312 -14.29 -0.37 13.42
CA LEU A 312 -14.41 0.30 12.12
C LEU A 312 -13.78 1.70 12.19
N VAL A 313 -13.00 2.07 11.17
CA VAL A 313 -12.46 3.43 11.04
C VAL A 313 -12.85 4.04 9.69
N ASP A 314 -13.30 5.29 9.69
CA ASP A 314 -13.61 6.04 8.47
C ASP A 314 -13.31 7.54 8.59
N GLY A 315 -12.64 8.10 7.58
CA GLY A 315 -12.25 9.51 7.57
C GLY A 315 -13.36 10.50 7.16
N ALA A 316 -14.64 10.12 7.21
CA ALA A 316 -15.78 10.99 6.91
C ALA A 316 -15.76 12.26 7.77
N HIS A 317 -15.83 13.42 7.12
CA HIS A 317 -15.66 14.72 7.77
C HIS A 317 -16.47 15.85 7.11
N ASN A 318 -17.37 15.50 6.20
CA ASN A 318 -18.32 16.37 5.53
C ASN A 318 -19.69 15.65 5.48
N MET A 319 -20.79 16.39 5.30
CA MET A 319 -22.13 15.82 5.43
C MET A 319 -22.38 14.61 4.51
N LEU A 320 -21.93 14.69 3.25
CA LEU A 320 -22.07 13.58 2.30
C LEU A 320 -21.34 12.30 2.75
N GLY A 321 -20.12 12.43 3.29
CA GLY A 321 -19.38 11.28 3.81
C GLY A 321 -20.01 10.72 5.09
N ILE A 322 -20.56 11.60 5.92
CA ILE A 322 -21.24 11.26 7.16
C ILE A 322 -22.56 10.52 6.88
N GLU A 323 -23.36 10.99 5.94
CA GLU A 323 -24.58 10.30 5.47
C GLU A 323 -24.26 8.88 4.99
N THR A 324 -23.19 8.76 4.21
CA THR A 324 -22.72 7.47 3.68
C THR A 324 -22.29 6.52 4.79
N LEU A 325 -21.55 7.03 5.79
CA LEU A 325 -21.12 6.25 6.94
C LEU A 325 -22.31 5.85 7.82
N ALA A 326 -23.26 6.76 8.06
CA ALA A 326 -24.48 6.49 8.80
C ALA A 326 -25.28 5.36 8.16
N GLU A 327 -25.47 5.43 6.83
CA GLU A 327 -26.17 4.39 6.07
C GLU A 327 -25.47 3.04 6.20
N HIS A 328 -24.14 3.01 6.07
CA HIS A 328 -23.35 1.79 6.25
C HIS A 328 -23.50 1.21 7.67
N VAL A 329 -23.34 2.03 8.71
CA VAL A 329 -23.43 1.59 10.10
C VAL A 329 -24.83 1.08 10.43
N ASN A 330 -25.87 1.80 10.01
CA ASN A 330 -27.26 1.42 10.26
C ASN A 330 -27.65 0.11 9.56
N LYS A 331 -27.14 -0.14 8.34
CA LYS A 331 -27.44 -1.38 7.61
C LYS A 331 -26.62 -2.58 8.09
N ARG A 332 -25.39 -2.37 8.58
CA ARG A 332 -24.39 -3.44 8.70
C ARG A 332 -23.92 -3.75 10.11
N LEU A 333 -23.89 -2.75 10.98
CA LEU A 333 -23.28 -2.85 12.30
C LEU A 333 -24.30 -2.70 13.42
N ARG A 334 -25.30 -1.84 13.24
CA ARG A 334 -26.32 -1.58 14.25
C ARG A 334 -27.29 -2.77 14.38
N THR A 335 -27.50 -3.22 15.60
CA THR A 335 -28.57 -4.17 15.97
C THR A 335 -29.50 -3.51 17.00
N PRO A 336 -30.77 -3.94 17.11
CA PRO A 336 -31.69 -3.40 18.12
C PRO A 336 -31.22 -3.58 19.57
N GLU A 337 -30.39 -4.60 19.83
CA GLU A 337 -29.97 -5.00 21.18
C GLU A 337 -28.65 -4.38 21.62
N GLN A 338 -27.83 -3.85 20.71
CA GLN A 338 -26.50 -3.32 21.03
C GLN A 338 -26.27 -1.90 20.49
N PRO A 339 -25.87 -0.96 21.36
CA PRO A 339 -25.60 0.40 20.94
C PRO A 339 -24.30 0.50 20.14
N VAL A 340 -24.24 1.47 19.22
CA VAL A 340 -23.00 1.81 18.53
C VAL A 340 -22.20 2.74 19.43
N THR A 341 -20.91 2.46 19.59
CA THR A 341 -20.01 3.33 20.34
C THR A 341 -19.12 4.12 19.39
N TRP A 342 -19.31 5.43 19.38
CA TRP A 342 -18.64 6.35 18.49
C TRP A 342 -17.46 7.03 19.18
N VAL A 343 -16.30 7.06 18.52
CA VAL A 343 -15.20 7.95 18.89
C VAL A 343 -14.94 8.89 17.72
N MET A 344 -15.18 10.17 17.94
CA MET A 344 -15.21 11.17 16.88
C MET A 344 -14.23 12.29 17.16
N GLY A 345 -13.49 12.71 16.13
CA GLY A 345 -12.65 13.89 16.20
C GLY A 345 -12.69 14.61 14.87
N MET A 346 -12.96 15.91 14.90
CA MET A 346 -13.13 16.73 13.69
C MET A 346 -12.20 17.93 13.69
N SER A 347 -11.89 18.45 12.51
CA SER A 347 -11.22 19.75 12.40
C SER A 347 -12.20 20.89 12.63
N ALA A 348 -11.78 21.92 13.35
CA ALA A 348 -12.50 23.18 13.47
C ALA A 348 -12.71 23.81 12.09
N SER A 349 -13.93 24.24 11.80
CA SER A 349 -14.29 24.90 10.54
C SER A 349 -15.56 25.71 10.72
N LYS A 350 -15.63 26.87 10.06
CA LYS A 350 -16.85 27.70 10.02
C LYS A 350 -17.93 27.12 9.12
N ASP A 351 -17.52 26.35 8.10
CA ASP A 351 -18.41 25.81 7.07
C ASP A 351 -19.00 24.44 7.45
N LYS A 352 -18.42 23.75 8.44
CA LYS A 352 -18.85 22.39 8.81
C LYS A 352 -19.84 22.43 9.95
N PRO A 353 -21.08 21.93 9.77
CA PRO A 353 -22.07 21.89 10.82
C PRO A 353 -21.78 20.73 11.77
N LEU A 354 -20.85 20.93 12.72
CA LEU A 354 -20.41 19.90 13.68
C LEU A 354 -21.60 19.23 14.38
N LEU A 355 -22.55 20.03 14.87
CA LEU A 355 -23.72 19.54 15.61
C LEU A 355 -24.61 18.66 14.72
N ALA A 356 -24.98 19.16 13.53
CA ALA A 356 -25.78 18.38 12.57
C ALA A 356 -25.08 17.08 12.13
N ILE A 357 -23.74 17.07 12.08
CA ILE A 357 -22.97 15.86 11.78
C ILE A 357 -23.10 14.84 12.93
N ILE A 358 -23.03 15.29 14.18
CA ILE A 358 -23.22 14.45 15.36
C ILE A 358 -24.65 13.88 15.37
N GLU A 359 -25.67 14.73 15.22
CA GLU A 359 -27.08 14.33 15.16
C GLU A 359 -27.38 13.34 14.03
N LYS A 360 -26.63 13.41 12.92
CA LYS A 360 -26.80 12.50 11.79
C LYS A 360 -26.24 11.10 12.06
N LEU A 361 -25.20 10.98 12.89
CA LEU A 361 -24.54 9.70 13.20
C LEU A 361 -25.11 9.04 14.45
N VAL A 362 -25.22 9.82 15.52
CA VAL A 362 -25.42 9.33 16.89
C VAL A 362 -26.91 9.25 17.18
N GLN A 363 -27.39 8.07 17.56
CA GLN A 363 -28.78 7.85 17.97
C GLN A 363 -28.92 7.92 19.50
N PRO A 364 -30.11 8.16 20.07
CA PRO A 364 -30.29 8.33 21.52
C PRO A 364 -29.78 7.17 22.39
N HIS A 365 -29.74 5.95 21.85
CA HIS A 365 -29.25 4.76 22.55
C HIS A 365 -27.74 4.51 22.37
N ASP A 366 -27.04 5.28 21.53
CA ASP A 366 -25.61 5.10 21.28
C ASP A 366 -24.73 5.60 22.43
N ASN A 367 -23.44 5.25 22.37
CA ASN A 367 -22.41 5.84 23.21
C ASN A 367 -21.53 6.78 22.35
N PHE A 368 -21.05 7.87 22.94
CA PHE A 368 -20.30 8.89 22.21
C PHE A 368 -19.10 9.44 23.00
N ALA A 369 -17.95 9.48 22.34
CA ALA A 369 -16.77 10.22 22.78
C ALA A 369 -16.35 11.20 21.69
N MET A 370 -16.27 12.49 22.04
CA MET A 370 -15.59 13.48 21.22
C MET A 370 -14.15 13.61 21.71
N VAL A 371 -13.19 13.56 20.79
CA VAL A 371 -11.76 13.68 21.08
C VAL A 371 -11.10 14.67 20.14
N GLU A 372 -9.96 15.18 20.58
CA GLU A 372 -9.08 16.04 19.81
C GLU A 372 -7.93 15.20 19.24
N PHE A 373 -7.32 15.68 18.16
CA PHE A 373 -6.12 15.07 17.58
C PHE A 373 -4.97 16.08 17.60
N PRO A 374 -3.72 15.62 17.75
CA PRO A 374 -2.57 16.50 17.81
C PRO A 374 -2.42 17.24 16.47
N GLN A 375 -2.29 18.55 16.55
CA GLN A 375 -2.09 19.39 15.39
C GLN A 375 -0.63 19.28 14.92
N GLY A 376 -0.43 18.68 13.74
CA GLY A 376 0.86 18.71 13.06
C GLY A 376 1.13 20.05 12.37
N PRO A 377 2.38 20.28 11.89
CA PRO A 377 2.70 21.46 11.11
C PRO A 377 1.86 21.54 9.82
N ASN A 378 1.01 22.56 9.72
CA ASN A 378 0.02 22.79 8.65
C ASN A 378 -1.26 21.93 8.71
N ASP A 379 -1.47 21.16 9.78
CA ASP A 379 -2.73 20.48 10.00
C ASP A 379 -3.78 21.48 10.54
N PRO A 380 -5.07 21.29 10.22
CA PRO A 380 -6.12 22.15 10.75
C PRO A 380 -6.27 21.93 12.26
N GLN A 381 -6.65 22.98 12.98
CA GLN A 381 -6.95 22.89 14.40
C GLN A 381 -8.09 21.88 14.63
N PRO A 382 -8.01 20.99 15.65
CA PRO A 382 -9.15 20.18 16.04
C PRO A 382 -10.30 21.04 16.56
N ALA A 383 -11.54 20.60 16.35
CA ALA A 383 -12.71 21.19 16.98
C ALA A 383 -12.67 20.84 18.48
N PRO A 384 -12.89 21.81 19.39
CA PRO A 384 -12.87 21.54 20.82
C PRO A 384 -13.86 20.43 21.19
N ALA A 385 -13.38 19.43 21.93
CA ALA A 385 -14.18 18.24 22.22
C ALA A 385 -15.41 18.53 23.09
N ASN A 386 -15.32 19.55 23.95
CA ASN A 386 -16.40 19.95 24.86
C ASN A 386 -17.69 20.31 24.11
N TYR A 387 -17.62 20.99 22.96
CA TYR A 387 -18.82 21.34 22.18
C TYR A 387 -19.60 20.11 21.70
N GLY A 388 -18.89 19.09 21.20
CA GLY A 388 -19.52 17.84 20.79
C GLY A 388 -20.06 17.04 21.97
N THR A 389 -19.33 17.05 23.08
CA THR A 389 -19.68 16.35 24.33
C THR A 389 -20.93 16.95 24.98
N GLU A 390 -20.97 18.28 25.14
CA GLU A 390 -22.12 19.01 25.68
C GLU A 390 -23.37 18.82 24.82
N HIS A 391 -23.22 18.86 23.49
CA HIS A 391 -24.34 18.61 22.59
C HIS A 391 -24.84 17.17 22.64
N ALA A 392 -23.95 16.17 22.72
CA ALA A 392 -24.36 14.78 22.87
C ALA A 392 -25.19 14.55 24.15
N ARG A 393 -24.87 15.24 25.24
CA ARG A 393 -25.62 15.18 26.51
C ARG A 393 -27.07 15.68 26.38
N THR A 394 -27.41 16.46 25.37
CA THR A 394 -28.78 16.99 25.22
C THR A 394 -29.76 15.96 24.66
N PHE A 395 -29.27 14.88 24.03
CA PHE A 395 -30.14 13.90 23.36
C PHE A 395 -29.80 12.42 23.66
N LEU A 396 -28.65 12.12 24.27
CA LEU A 396 -28.39 10.79 24.82
C LEU A 396 -29.14 10.59 26.14
N GLN A 397 -29.57 9.36 26.41
CA GLN A 397 -30.53 9.05 27.48
C GLN A 397 -29.93 9.11 28.89
N THR A 398 -28.65 8.78 29.02
CA THR A 398 -27.95 8.63 30.30
C THR A 398 -26.58 9.32 30.26
N PRO A 399 -26.12 9.94 31.36
CA PRO A 399 -24.81 10.59 31.41
C PRO A 399 -23.65 9.66 31.08
N GLU A 400 -23.77 8.37 31.41
CA GLU A 400 -22.72 7.37 31.22
C GLU A 400 -22.52 6.99 29.75
N GLN A 401 -23.42 7.38 28.84
CA GLN A 401 -23.25 7.20 27.39
C GLN A 401 -22.25 8.20 26.79
N VAL A 402 -21.93 9.27 27.51
CA VAL A 402 -21.00 10.31 27.06
C VAL A 402 -19.68 10.15 27.79
N TYR A 403 -18.58 10.08 27.04
CA TYR A 403 -17.24 10.09 27.61
C TYR A 403 -16.89 11.47 28.19
N ASP A 404 -16.40 11.50 29.43
CA ASP A 404 -16.06 12.72 30.19
C ASP A 404 -14.58 12.76 30.62
N GLY A 405 -13.73 11.91 30.03
CA GLY A 405 -12.31 11.86 30.32
C GLY A 405 -11.49 12.85 29.48
N GLU A 406 -10.16 12.70 29.52
CA GLU A 406 -9.26 13.52 28.68
C GLU A 406 -9.62 13.35 27.18
N PRO A 407 -9.71 14.43 26.39
CA PRO A 407 -10.16 14.41 25.01
C PRO A 407 -9.08 13.89 24.05
N ASP A 408 -8.53 12.70 24.33
CA ASP A 408 -7.51 12.04 23.53
C ASP A 408 -7.95 10.61 23.18
N ILE A 409 -7.60 10.16 21.97
CA ILE A 409 -7.95 8.81 21.52
C ILE A 409 -7.34 7.70 22.39
N SER A 410 -6.19 7.93 23.02
CA SER A 410 -5.52 6.95 23.88
C SER A 410 -6.29 6.64 25.16
N SER A 411 -7.08 7.60 25.67
CA SER A 411 -7.92 7.45 26.87
C SER A 411 -9.37 7.11 26.49
N ALA A 412 -9.89 7.69 25.40
CA ALA A 412 -11.25 7.40 24.94
C ALA A 412 -11.41 6.00 24.32
N LEU A 413 -10.38 5.45 23.68
CA LEU A 413 -10.47 4.13 23.04
C LEU A 413 -10.70 2.99 24.04
N PRO A 414 -9.96 2.89 25.18
CA PRO A 414 -10.28 1.91 26.22
C PRO A 414 -11.72 2.02 26.73
N TRP A 415 -12.18 3.23 27.05
CA TRP A 415 -13.56 3.48 27.46
C TRP A 415 -14.55 3.01 26.40
N ALA A 416 -14.32 3.35 25.13
CA ALA A 416 -15.20 2.96 24.03
C ALA A 416 -15.25 1.43 23.85
N CYS A 417 -14.11 0.77 24.00
CA CYS A 417 -14.03 -0.69 23.87
C CYS A 417 -14.76 -1.42 25.00
N ASP A 418 -14.67 -0.91 26.24
CA ASP A 418 -15.35 -1.42 27.42
C ASP A 418 -16.86 -1.15 27.36
N LYS A 419 -17.24 0.11 27.12
CA LYS A 419 -18.64 0.58 27.06
C LYS A 419 -19.45 -0.13 25.98
N ALA A 420 -18.82 -0.45 24.86
CA ALA A 420 -19.47 -1.16 23.78
C ALA A 420 -19.92 -2.58 24.18
N ASN A 421 -19.30 -3.21 25.19
CA ASN A 421 -19.68 -4.54 25.71
C ASN A 421 -19.99 -5.58 24.61
N GLY A 422 -19.08 -5.71 23.63
CA GLY A 422 -19.24 -6.59 22.46
C GLY A 422 -19.96 -5.96 21.25
N GLY A 423 -20.67 -4.84 21.42
CA GLY A 423 -21.27 -4.03 20.35
C GLY A 423 -20.24 -3.29 19.50
N PRO A 424 -20.63 -2.68 18.37
CA PRO A 424 -19.69 -2.08 17.42
C PRO A 424 -19.03 -0.79 17.94
N VAL A 425 -17.73 -0.62 17.63
CA VAL A 425 -16.97 0.61 17.88
C VAL A 425 -16.57 1.24 16.55
N VAL A 426 -16.86 2.53 16.38
CA VAL A 426 -16.59 3.28 15.14
C VAL A 426 -15.77 4.53 15.44
N VAL A 427 -14.59 4.64 14.83
CA VAL A 427 -13.72 5.83 14.92
C VAL A 427 -13.84 6.66 13.66
N THR A 428 -14.27 7.93 13.78
CA THR A 428 -14.59 8.77 12.61
C THR A 428 -14.32 10.26 12.80
N GLY A 429 -14.65 11.08 11.81
CA GLY A 429 -14.59 12.54 11.85
C GLY A 429 -13.36 13.14 11.18
N SER A 430 -12.25 12.40 11.13
CA SER A 430 -10.99 12.91 10.58
C SER A 430 -9.95 11.82 10.30
N LEU A 431 -9.29 11.90 9.16
CA LEU A 431 -8.10 11.09 8.88
C LEU A 431 -6.93 11.38 9.85
N TYR A 432 -6.89 12.56 10.47
CA TYR A 432 -5.86 12.92 11.45
C TYR A 432 -6.05 12.13 12.76
N LEU A 433 -7.30 11.97 13.21
CA LEU A 433 -7.63 11.12 14.35
C LEU A 433 -7.23 9.67 14.08
N ILE A 434 -7.59 9.14 12.90
CA ILE A 434 -7.23 7.76 12.55
C ILE A 434 -5.70 7.59 12.47
N ARG A 435 -4.96 8.61 12.03
CA ARG A 435 -3.48 8.57 12.05
C ARG A 435 -2.96 8.45 13.48
N GLN A 436 -3.52 9.19 14.43
CA GLN A 436 -3.16 9.09 15.84
C GLN A 436 -3.53 7.72 16.43
N LEU A 437 -4.72 7.19 16.11
CA LEU A 437 -5.11 5.84 16.48
C LEU A 437 -4.07 4.82 16.01
N LEU A 438 -3.62 4.89 14.75
CA LEU A 438 -2.64 3.97 14.19
C LEU A 438 -1.23 4.08 14.82
N SER A 439 -0.92 5.14 15.56
CA SER A 439 0.35 5.27 16.27
C SER A 439 0.33 4.66 17.68
N LEU A 440 -0.86 4.32 18.20
CA LEU A 440 -1.01 3.67 19.51
C LEU A 440 -0.44 2.24 19.48
N LYS A 441 0.17 1.84 20.59
CA LYS A 441 0.63 0.45 20.80
C LYS A 441 -0.59 -0.47 20.83
N GLY A 442 -0.47 -1.65 20.21
CA GLY A 442 -1.54 -2.65 20.17
C GLY A 442 -2.57 -2.44 19.06
N ILE A 443 -2.46 -1.37 18.27
CA ILE A 443 -3.27 -1.18 17.07
C ILE A 443 -2.61 -1.87 15.89
N ARG A 444 -3.35 -2.75 15.20
CA ARG A 444 -2.89 -3.47 14.01
C ARG A 444 -3.87 -3.32 12.88
N ARG A 445 -3.35 -2.90 11.73
CA ARG A 445 -4.13 -2.89 10.49
C ARG A 445 -4.26 -4.32 9.98
N THR A 446 -5.48 -4.70 9.62
CA THR A 446 -5.75 -6.00 8.99
C THR A 446 -5.10 -6.11 7.61
N ARG A 447 -4.88 -4.96 6.96
CA ARG A 447 -4.31 -4.89 5.62
C ARG A 447 -3.35 -3.72 5.47
N GLU A 448 -2.20 -3.99 4.87
CA GLU A 448 -1.20 -2.98 4.55
C GLU A 448 -0.62 -3.20 3.15
N LEU A 449 -0.44 -2.11 2.39
CA LEU A 449 0.25 -2.17 1.11
C LEU A 449 1.75 -2.32 1.36
N GLY A 450 2.38 -3.22 0.61
CA GLY A 450 3.83 -3.37 0.67
C GLY A 450 4.54 -2.10 0.19
N THR A 451 5.72 -1.87 0.73
CA THR A 451 6.60 -0.77 0.30
C THR A 451 7.58 -1.24 -0.78
N ARG A 452 7.85 -0.40 -1.77
CA ARG A 452 8.84 -0.68 -2.79
C ARG A 452 10.22 -0.81 -2.18
N ARG A 453 10.93 -1.84 -2.65
CA ARG A 453 12.33 -2.04 -2.29
C ARG A 453 13.22 -0.92 -2.85
N PRO A 454 14.39 -0.68 -2.23
CA PRO A 454 15.26 0.38 -2.69
C PRO A 454 15.72 0.20 -4.16
N GLY A 455 15.69 1.30 -4.91
CA GLY A 455 16.08 1.38 -6.31
C GLY A 455 17.55 1.79 -6.54
N ARG A 456 17.89 2.08 -7.80
CA ARG A 456 19.26 2.40 -8.23
C ARG A 456 19.82 3.69 -7.62
N SER A 457 19.01 4.74 -7.53
CA SER A 457 19.40 6.02 -6.93
C SER A 457 19.77 5.86 -5.46
N GLN A 458 19.00 5.04 -4.74
CA GLN A 458 19.24 4.74 -3.33
C GLN A 458 20.48 3.88 -3.15
N LEU A 459 20.68 2.88 -4.02
CA LEU A 459 21.91 2.10 -4.02
C LEU A 459 23.15 3.00 -4.21
N TYR A 460 23.08 3.98 -5.10
CA TYR A 460 24.17 4.95 -5.29
C TYR A 460 24.40 5.79 -4.03
N ARG A 461 23.33 6.37 -3.43
CA ARG A 461 23.41 7.10 -2.16
C ARG A 461 24.03 6.26 -1.05
N TYR A 462 23.55 5.03 -0.85
CA TYR A 462 24.10 4.13 0.17
C TYR A 462 25.54 3.76 -0.10
N THR A 463 25.95 3.62 -1.38
CA THR A 463 27.36 3.36 -1.72
C THR A 463 28.23 4.55 -1.33
N LYS A 464 27.75 5.79 -1.51
CA LYS A 464 28.46 7.01 -1.06
C LYS A 464 28.54 7.07 0.47
N LEU A 465 27.41 6.92 1.17
CA LEU A 465 27.36 6.91 2.64
C LEU A 465 28.22 5.78 3.24
N ALA A 466 28.25 4.61 2.61
CA ALA A 466 29.08 3.49 3.02
C ALA A 466 30.58 3.83 2.95
N ARG A 467 31.01 4.53 1.89
CA ARG A 467 32.41 4.98 1.74
C ARG A 467 32.80 6.00 2.80
N GLU A 468 31.86 6.85 3.20
CA GLU A 468 32.06 7.86 4.23
C GLU A 468 31.87 7.32 5.66
N GLY A 469 31.49 6.05 5.84
CA GLY A 469 31.24 5.45 7.15
C GLY A 469 29.97 5.96 7.86
N LYS A 470 29.08 6.67 7.15
CA LYS A 470 27.92 7.39 7.72
C LYS A 470 26.59 6.62 7.67
N LEU A 471 26.61 5.30 7.43
CA LEU A 471 25.37 4.52 7.35
C LEU A 471 24.83 4.18 8.74
N THR A 472 23.60 4.61 9.01
CA THR A 472 22.81 4.13 10.17
C THR A 472 22.52 2.63 10.07
N LYS A 473 22.16 1.98 11.18
CA LYS A 473 21.80 0.54 11.20
C LYS A 473 20.64 0.22 10.23
N ALA A 474 19.65 1.11 10.13
CA ALA A 474 18.54 0.97 9.19
C ALA A 474 19.00 1.09 7.73
N GLU A 475 19.90 2.04 7.43
CA GLU A 475 20.47 2.20 6.10
C GLU A 475 21.38 1.04 5.70
N GLN A 476 22.10 0.43 6.64
CA GLN A 476 22.88 -0.78 6.35
C GLN A 476 21.97 -1.95 5.94
N ARG A 477 20.82 -2.13 6.60
CA ARG A 477 19.84 -3.17 6.24
C ARG A 477 19.29 -2.94 4.84
N GLU A 478 18.79 -1.73 4.57
CA GLU A 478 18.28 -1.37 3.24
C GLU A 478 19.35 -1.42 2.16
N PHE A 479 20.59 -1.01 2.44
CA PHE A 479 21.69 -1.10 1.48
C PHE A 479 21.98 -2.56 1.11
N LYS A 480 21.93 -3.47 2.08
CA LYS A 480 22.09 -4.90 1.84
C LYS A 480 20.96 -5.45 0.98
N GLU A 481 19.72 -5.04 1.23
CA GLU A 481 18.55 -5.40 0.41
C GLU A 481 18.67 -4.84 -1.02
N ALA A 482 19.04 -3.57 -1.14
CA ALA A 482 19.25 -2.87 -2.41
C ALA A 482 20.31 -3.58 -3.27
N ARG A 483 21.46 -3.95 -2.66
CA ARG A 483 22.55 -4.67 -3.34
C ARG A 483 22.11 -6.04 -3.85
N ARG A 484 21.47 -6.84 -2.97
CA ARG A 484 20.94 -8.16 -3.34
C ARG A 484 19.99 -8.04 -4.53
N HIS A 485 19.06 -7.10 -4.49
CA HIS A 485 18.10 -6.92 -5.57
C HIS A 485 18.75 -6.42 -6.86
N PHE A 486 19.70 -5.48 -6.77
CA PHE A 486 20.39 -4.98 -7.95
C PHE A 486 21.23 -6.05 -8.65
N GLU A 487 21.85 -6.94 -7.89
CA GLU A 487 22.55 -8.12 -8.41
C GLU A 487 21.57 -9.15 -8.98
N LEU A 488 20.34 -9.25 -8.44
CA LEU A 488 19.27 -10.14 -8.92
C LEU A 488 18.41 -9.54 -10.05
N SER A 489 18.46 -8.23 -10.30
CA SER A 489 17.65 -7.55 -11.31
C SER A 489 17.84 -8.23 -12.67
N PRO A 490 16.79 -8.61 -13.40
CA PRO A 490 16.91 -9.29 -14.70
C PRO A 490 17.84 -8.59 -15.70
N LYS A 491 17.86 -7.25 -15.67
CA LYS A 491 18.75 -6.41 -16.52
C LYS A 491 20.25 -6.50 -16.18
N ARG A 492 20.64 -6.96 -14.98
CA ARG A 492 22.03 -6.95 -14.48
C ARG A 492 22.51 -8.32 -14.00
N SER A 493 21.61 -9.14 -13.49
CA SER A 493 21.88 -10.50 -13.06
C SER A 493 22.37 -11.31 -14.23
N ARG A 494 23.60 -11.82 -14.13
CA ARG A 494 24.18 -12.76 -15.09
C ARG A 494 23.40 -14.09 -15.15
N VAL A 495 22.49 -14.34 -14.21
CA VAL A 495 21.61 -15.53 -14.21
C VAL A 495 20.44 -15.37 -15.19
N PHE A 496 19.92 -14.14 -15.34
CA PHE A 496 18.80 -13.81 -16.24
C PHE A 496 19.25 -13.21 -17.57
N ARG A 497 20.56 -12.95 -17.70
CA ARG A 497 21.16 -12.35 -18.87
C ARG A 497 21.74 -13.45 -19.75
N ASP A 498 20.88 -14.14 -20.49
CA ASP A 498 21.35 -14.92 -21.64
C ASP A 498 20.37 -14.92 -22.81
N LYS A 499 20.97 -15.18 -23.98
CA LYS A 499 20.59 -14.80 -25.36
C LYS A 499 19.10 -14.91 -25.73
N ARG A 500 18.65 -13.91 -26.51
CA ARG A 500 17.34 -13.81 -27.16
C ARG A 500 17.16 -14.82 -28.30
N GLU A 501 17.43 -16.10 -28.08
CA GLU A 501 17.17 -17.15 -29.07
C GLU A 501 16.33 -18.26 -28.47
N ARG A 502 15.08 -18.29 -28.93
CA ARG A 502 14.07 -19.36 -28.91
C ARG A 502 13.69 -19.96 -27.55
N GLY A 503 12.40 -19.78 -27.23
CA GLY A 503 11.79 -20.06 -25.95
C GLY A 503 11.97 -21.50 -25.49
N TYR A 504 12.79 -21.70 -24.46
CA TYR A 504 12.52 -22.47 -23.25
C TYR A 504 13.55 -22.04 -22.20
N LEU A 505 13.12 -21.43 -21.10
CA LEU A 505 14.01 -21.02 -20.01
C LEU A 505 14.48 -22.26 -19.23
N ARG A 506 15.61 -22.86 -19.62
CA ARG A 506 16.35 -23.74 -18.71
C ARG A 506 17.23 -22.89 -17.78
N PRO A 507 17.29 -23.16 -16.47
CA PRO A 507 18.22 -22.47 -15.59
C PRO A 507 19.65 -22.72 -16.07
N LEU A 508 20.35 -21.64 -16.43
CA LEU A 508 21.77 -21.68 -16.77
C LEU A 508 22.56 -22.25 -15.59
N LYS A 509 23.06 -23.47 -15.76
CA LYS A 509 24.15 -23.97 -14.92
C LYS A 509 25.37 -23.10 -15.21
N ARG A 510 25.61 -22.09 -14.35
CA ARG A 510 26.82 -21.27 -14.37
C ARG A 510 28.04 -22.19 -14.44
N ARG A 511 28.77 -22.17 -15.55
CA ARG A 511 30.14 -22.70 -15.59
C ARG A 511 31.03 -21.70 -14.86
N VAL A 512 31.43 -22.04 -13.63
CA VAL A 512 32.45 -21.28 -12.90
C VAL A 512 33.74 -21.32 -13.74
N PRO A 513 34.38 -20.18 -14.07
CA PRO A 513 35.63 -20.17 -14.83
C PRO A 513 36.66 -21.07 -14.16
N LYS A 514 37.46 -21.83 -14.94
CA LYS A 514 38.45 -22.78 -14.40
C LYS A 514 39.34 -22.13 -13.33
N ARG A 515 39.80 -20.90 -13.57
CA ARG A 515 40.58 -20.09 -12.62
C ARG A 515 39.85 -19.84 -11.31
N THR A 516 38.59 -19.40 -11.37
CA THR A 516 37.77 -19.15 -10.16
C THR A 516 37.48 -20.45 -9.40
N ARG A 517 37.23 -21.55 -10.11
CA ARG A 517 37.02 -22.87 -9.50
C ARG A 517 38.29 -23.37 -8.80
N SER A 518 39.45 -23.15 -9.41
CA SER A 518 40.76 -23.44 -8.81
C SER A 518 40.96 -22.66 -7.52
N LEU A 519 40.77 -21.33 -7.56
CA LEU A 519 40.90 -20.46 -6.37
C LEU A 519 39.89 -20.85 -5.27
N GLN A 520 38.66 -21.21 -5.62
CA GLN A 520 37.66 -21.69 -4.66
C GLN A 520 38.09 -23.02 -4.01
N SER A 521 38.64 -23.94 -4.80
CA SER A 521 39.17 -25.21 -4.32
C SER A 521 40.35 -25.01 -3.39
N GLU A 522 41.24 -24.08 -3.73
CA GLU A 522 42.42 -23.71 -2.94
C GLU A 522 42.03 -23.05 -1.61
N VAL A 523 41.07 -22.12 -1.64
CA VAL A 523 40.47 -21.55 -0.41
C VAL A 523 39.87 -22.64 0.46
N ALA A 524 39.08 -23.55 -0.12
CA ALA A 524 38.47 -24.64 0.63
C ALA A 524 39.51 -25.60 1.21
N PHE A 525 40.57 -25.89 0.45
CA PHE A 525 41.70 -26.70 0.90
C PHE A 525 42.38 -26.05 2.12
N HIS A 526 42.79 -24.79 2.03
CA HIS A 526 43.45 -24.12 3.15
C HIS A 526 42.54 -23.95 4.36
N ALA A 527 41.23 -23.72 4.17
CA ALA A 527 40.26 -23.67 5.26
C ALA A 527 40.11 -25.03 5.97
N ASN A 528 40.03 -26.12 5.20
CA ASN A 528 39.90 -27.47 5.73
C ASN A 528 41.18 -27.91 6.47
N GLN A 529 42.35 -27.66 5.89
CA GLN A 529 43.64 -27.97 6.53
C GLN A 529 43.81 -27.20 7.84
N ARG A 530 43.51 -25.89 7.85
CA ARG A 530 43.56 -25.09 9.08
C ARG A 530 42.64 -25.67 10.16
N ARG A 531 41.41 -26.03 9.80
CA ARG A 531 40.43 -26.62 10.73
C ARG A 531 40.91 -27.97 11.26
N SER A 532 41.51 -28.80 10.40
CA SER A 532 42.07 -30.10 10.78
C SER A 532 43.18 -29.92 11.81
N TYR A 533 44.15 -29.05 11.55
CA TYR A 533 45.23 -28.76 12.50
C TYR A 533 44.74 -28.13 13.81
N GLU A 534 43.77 -27.21 13.76
CA GLU A 534 43.14 -26.64 14.97
C GLU A 534 42.48 -27.74 15.82
N GLN A 535 41.84 -28.73 15.20
CA GLN A 535 41.26 -29.88 15.89
C GLN A 535 42.34 -30.80 16.48
N THR A 536 43.41 -31.07 15.75
CA THR A 536 44.55 -31.87 16.25
C THR A 536 45.24 -31.18 17.42
N ILE A 537 45.51 -29.86 17.34
CA ILE A 537 46.06 -29.09 18.45
C ILE A 537 45.15 -29.18 19.68
N LYS A 538 43.82 -29.13 19.48
CA LYS A 538 42.88 -29.24 20.59
C LYS A 538 42.91 -30.64 21.23
N ALA A 539 43.05 -31.70 20.43
CA ALA A 539 43.20 -33.07 20.94
C ALA A 539 44.52 -33.23 21.70
N LEU A 540 45.65 -32.85 21.10
CA LEU A 540 46.98 -32.94 21.72
C LEU A 540 47.09 -32.10 23.01
N LYS A 541 46.44 -30.93 23.08
CA LYS A 541 46.37 -30.15 24.32
C LYS A 541 45.57 -30.84 25.42
N LYS A 542 44.56 -31.63 25.06
CA LYS A 542 43.79 -32.44 26.01
C LYS A 542 44.64 -33.59 26.53
N ASP A 543 45.35 -34.27 25.63
CA ASP A 543 46.26 -35.36 25.98
C ASP A 543 47.42 -34.84 26.86
N LEU A 544 47.95 -33.65 26.57
CA LEU A 544 48.94 -32.96 27.40
C LEU A 544 48.40 -32.68 28.80
N GLN A 545 47.15 -32.21 28.93
CA GLN A 545 46.50 -31.98 30.23
C GLN A 545 46.25 -33.27 31.02
N GLU A 546 46.04 -34.41 30.34
CA GLU A 546 45.88 -35.72 30.97
C GLU A 546 47.22 -36.34 31.40
N LEU A 547 48.32 -36.02 30.72
CA LEU A 547 49.69 -36.45 31.05
C LEU A 547 50.34 -35.60 32.16
N ASP A 548 50.10 -34.28 32.15
CA ASP A 548 50.56 -33.32 33.17
C ASP A 548 49.91 -33.58 34.56
N GLN A 549 48.82 -34.36 34.60
CA GLN A 549 48.23 -34.87 35.84
C GLN A 549 48.89 -36.15 36.37
N LYS A 550 49.75 -36.81 35.58
CA LYS A 550 50.36 -38.12 35.92
C LYS A 550 51.88 -38.10 36.12
N GLU A 551 52.61 -37.12 35.58
CA GLU A 551 54.06 -37.00 35.74
C GLU A 551 54.44 -35.60 36.23
N LYS A 552 55.25 -35.53 37.30
CA LYS A 552 55.58 -34.28 38.00
C LYS A 552 56.95 -33.67 37.63
N ASP A 553 57.76 -34.30 36.78
CA ASP A 553 59.04 -33.76 36.31
C ASP A 553 59.43 -34.36 34.94
N PRO A 554 59.45 -33.60 33.83
CA PRO A 554 59.85 -34.13 32.54
C PRO A 554 61.36 -33.95 32.28
N GLU A 555 62.07 -35.06 32.09
CA GLU A 555 63.41 -35.10 31.49
C GLU A 555 63.39 -34.62 30.01
N PRO A 556 64.54 -34.22 29.42
CA PRO A 556 64.61 -33.60 28.08
C PRO A 556 64.13 -34.46 26.91
N GLU A 557 63.91 -35.76 27.10
CA GLU A 557 63.36 -36.71 26.11
C GLU A 557 61.96 -37.24 26.48
N SER A 558 61.24 -36.53 27.37
CA SER A 558 59.89 -36.90 27.80
C SER A 558 58.87 -36.85 26.65
N PRO A 559 57.88 -37.76 26.61
CA PRO A 559 56.72 -37.69 25.70
C PRO A 559 56.02 -36.32 25.71
N VAL A 560 56.07 -35.62 26.85
CA VAL A 560 55.50 -34.27 27.03
C VAL A 560 56.22 -33.23 26.17
N ALA A 561 57.56 -33.26 26.14
CA ALA A 561 58.36 -32.34 25.33
C ALA A 561 58.10 -32.52 23.83
N ASN A 562 57.98 -33.78 23.38
CA ASN A 562 57.64 -34.12 22.00
C ASN A 562 56.23 -33.64 21.60
N LEU A 563 55.25 -33.74 22.51
CA LEU A 563 53.89 -33.22 22.29
C LEU A 563 53.86 -31.70 22.20
N VAL A 564 54.62 -31.00 23.04
CA VAL A 564 54.73 -29.54 23.02
C VAL A 564 55.36 -29.05 21.72
N ALA A 565 56.49 -29.64 21.31
CA ALA A 565 57.13 -29.34 20.03
C ALA A 565 56.17 -29.59 18.85
N ARG A 566 55.42 -30.70 18.89
CA ARG A 566 54.43 -31.01 17.85
C ARG A 566 53.26 -30.03 17.80
N ILE A 567 52.80 -29.54 18.95
CA ILE A 567 51.76 -28.51 19.02
C ILE A 567 52.27 -27.21 18.41
N ASP A 568 53.51 -26.83 18.66
CA ASP A 568 54.09 -25.59 18.12
C ASP A 568 54.30 -25.67 16.61
N ASP A 569 54.78 -26.80 16.08
CA ASP A 569 54.81 -27.06 14.63
C ASP A 569 53.42 -26.90 13.99
N LEU A 570 52.38 -27.49 14.61
CA LEU A 570 51.02 -27.38 14.10
C LEU A 570 50.48 -25.95 14.15
N LYS A 571 50.88 -25.13 15.14
CA LYS A 571 50.52 -23.70 15.17
C LYS A 571 51.14 -22.93 14.01
N ILE A 572 52.40 -23.24 13.67
CA ILE A 572 53.08 -22.65 12.50
C ILE A 572 52.30 -23.02 11.23
N GLN A 573 51.92 -24.28 11.07
CA GLN A 573 51.10 -24.74 9.93
C GLN A 573 49.73 -24.04 9.87
N VAL A 574 49.07 -23.85 11.01
CA VAL A 574 47.80 -23.08 11.09
C VAL A 574 48.00 -21.64 10.62
N ALA A 575 49.09 -20.98 11.01
CA ALA A 575 49.41 -19.62 10.58
C ALA A 575 49.62 -19.54 9.07
N GLN A 576 50.41 -20.44 8.49
CA GLN A 576 50.67 -20.51 7.05
C GLN A 576 49.38 -20.76 6.24
N HIS A 577 48.54 -21.70 6.66
CA HIS A 577 47.25 -21.96 6.00
C HIS A 577 46.27 -20.78 6.15
N LYS A 578 46.33 -20.03 7.25
CA LYS A 578 45.52 -18.83 7.47
C LYS A 578 45.95 -17.69 6.55
N GLU A 579 47.25 -17.50 6.38
CA GLU A 579 47.84 -16.52 5.47
C GLU A 579 47.46 -16.82 4.02
N LYS A 580 47.77 -18.03 3.53
CA LYS A 580 47.41 -18.47 2.16
C LYS A 580 45.91 -18.35 1.90
N HIS A 581 45.06 -18.81 2.83
CA HIS A 581 43.62 -18.60 2.73
C HIS A 581 43.25 -17.12 2.59
N SER A 582 43.88 -16.22 3.34
CA SER A 582 43.60 -14.79 3.29
C SER A 582 44.04 -14.15 1.97
N GLU A 583 45.17 -14.58 1.41
CA GLU A 583 45.70 -14.16 0.11
C GLU A 583 44.80 -14.63 -1.03
N THR A 584 44.51 -15.93 -1.11
CA THR A 584 43.62 -16.50 -2.14
C THR A 584 42.22 -15.89 -2.03
N MET A 585 41.72 -15.61 -0.82
CA MET A 585 40.45 -14.90 -0.63
C MET A 585 40.50 -13.43 -1.05
N THR A 586 41.64 -12.77 -0.92
CA THR A 586 41.84 -11.40 -1.40
C THR A 586 41.82 -11.38 -2.92
N ILE A 587 42.51 -12.32 -3.57
CA ILE A 587 42.48 -12.52 -5.02
C ILE A 587 41.05 -12.82 -5.50
N LEU A 588 40.31 -13.69 -4.78
CA LEU A 588 38.95 -14.08 -5.14
C LEU A 588 37.92 -12.96 -4.93
N ARG A 589 38.13 -12.07 -3.94
CA ARG A 589 37.24 -10.92 -3.64
C ARG A 589 37.58 -9.66 -4.43
N GLY A 590 38.83 -9.49 -4.85
CA GLY A 590 39.35 -8.27 -5.47
C GLY A 590 39.63 -7.12 -4.50
N TYR A 591 39.63 -7.38 -3.19
CA TYR A 591 39.97 -6.41 -2.13
C TYR A 591 40.34 -7.11 -0.82
N LYS A 592 41.16 -6.46 0.02
CA LYS A 592 41.55 -6.95 1.36
C LYS A 592 40.39 -6.76 2.33
N ALA A 593 40.02 -7.81 3.06
CA ALA A 593 38.90 -7.74 4.00
C ALA A 593 39.27 -6.91 5.23
N ILE A 594 38.47 -5.90 5.56
CA ILE A 594 38.65 -5.06 6.74
C ILE A 594 38.17 -5.84 7.99
N PRO A 595 39.04 -6.09 9.01
CA PRO A 595 38.76 -7.04 10.10
C PRO A 595 37.48 -6.78 10.90
N HIS A 596 37.13 -5.51 11.14
CA HIS A 596 35.98 -5.11 11.95
C HIS A 596 34.64 -5.06 11.17
N MET A 597 34.66 -5.28 9.86
CA MET A 597 33.45 -5.37 9.02
C MET A 597 33.00 -6.81 8.74
N LYS A 598 33.55 -7.80 9.45
CA LYS A 598 33.01 -9.17 9.42
C LYS A 598 31.63 -9.17 10.07
N TYR A 599 30.58 -9.23 9.26
CA TYR A 599 29.25 -9.60 9.74
C TYR A 599 29.37 -10.91 10.51
N LYS A 600 28.89 -10.94 11.76
CA LYS A 600 28.72 -12.20 12.49
C LYS A 600 27.90 -13.13 11.60
N THR A 601 28.44 -14.31 11.33
CA THR A 601 27.71 -15.37 10.62
C THR A 601 26.45 -15.73 11.41
N HIS A 602 25.41 -16.25 10.74
CA HIS A 602 24.17 -16.68 11.43
C HIS A 602 24.49 -17.57 12.64
N THR A 603 25.48 -18.46 12.51
CA THR A 603 25.99 -19.34 13.57
C THR A 603 26.70 -18.61 14.71
N GLN A 604 27.35 -17.47 14.46
CA GLN A 604 27.95 -16.62 15.51
C GLN A 604 26.93 -15.74 16.24
N ILE A 605 25.76 -15.52 15.64
CA ILE A 605 24.67 -14.76 16.25
C ILE A 605 23.74 -15.70 17.03
N PHE A 606 23.43 -16.86 16.47
CA PHE A 606 22.37 -17.75 16.97
C PHE A 606 22.89 -19.11 17.47
N GLY A 607 24.20 -19.36 17.43
CA GLY A 607 24.78 -20.67 17.73
C GLY A 607 24.37 -21.73 16.69
N TYR A 608 24.87 -22.96 16.86
CA TYR A 608 24.13 -24.12 16.37
C TYR A 608 23.05 -24.43 17.42
N PRO A 609 21.80 -24.71 17.02
CA PRO A 609 20.96 -25.52 17.91
C PRO A 609 21.75 -26.80 18.17
N LYS A 610 21.91 -27.19 19.45
CA LYS A 610 22.38 -28.55 19.77
C LYS A 610 21.50 -29.46 18.92
N LYS A 611 22.08 -30.20 17.97
CA LYS A 611 21.32 -31.23 17.26
C LYS A 611 20.64 -32.03 18.38
N PRO A 612 19.30 -32.14 18.42
CA PRO A 612 18.73 -33.15 19.30
C PRO A 612 19.44 -34.44 18.94
N LYS A 613 19.97 -35.14 19.95
CA LYS A 613 20.42 -36.53 19.75
C LYS A 613 19.27 -37.19 19.00
N ALA A 614 19.53 -37.70 17.80
CA ALA A 614 18.51 -38.43 17.08
C ALA A 614 17.97 -39.48 18.05
N PRO A 615 16.65 -39.62 18.22
CA PRO A 615 16.13 -40.73 19.00
C PRO A 615 16.74 -41.99 18.41
N THR A 616 17.43 -42.76 19.26
CA THR A 616 18.13 -44.00 18.88
C THR A 616 17.15 -45.12 18.50
N GLN A 617 15.87 -44.81 18.32
CA GLN A 617 14.83 -45.71 17.85
C GLN A 617 13.96 -44.98 16.82
N SER A 618 13.85 -45.58 15.63
CA SER A 618 12.92 -45.18 14.58
C SER A 618 11.47 -45.29 15.09
N PRO A 619 10.57 -44.34 14.80
CA PRO A 619 9.14 -44.47 15.07
C PRO A 619 8.45 -45.52 14.17
N PHE A 620 9.22 -46.23 13.33
CA PHE A 620 8.79 -47.37 12.52
C PHE A 620 9.31 -48.71 13.07
N LYS A 621 9.50 -48.83 14.38
CA LYS A 621 9.63 -50.16 15.00
C LYS A 621 8.25 -50.81 14.92
N VAL A 622 8.12 -51.76 14.01
CA VAL A 622 6.97 -52.66 13.93
C VAL A 622 7.06 -53.55 15.17
N ASP A 623 6.03 -53.52 16.02
CA ASP A 623 5.82 -54.54 17.03
C ASP A 623 5.61 -55.87 16.31
N GLU A 624 6.56 -56.80 16.45
CA GLU A 624 6.55 -58.13 15.82
C GLU A 624 5.41 -59.04 16.32
N GLU A 625 4.60 -58.58 17.29
CA GLU A 625 3.47 -59.36 17.82
C GLU A 625 2.14 -59.13 17.09
N ALA A 626 2.02 -58.10 16.25
CA ALA A 626 0.78 -57.85 15.47
C ALA A 626 0.76 -58.50 14.08
N ALA A 627 1.87 -59.12 13.64
CA ALA A 627 2.04 -59.68 12.29
C ALA A 627 1.55 -61.14 12.12
N LYS A 628 0.83 -61.69 13.10
CA LYS A 628 0.17 -63.01 13.01
C LYS A 628 -1.35 -62.92 12.92
N SER A 629 -1.90 -62.05 12.06
CA SER A 629 -3.19 -62.37 11.45
C SER A 629 -3.38 -61.63 10.13
N LYS A 630 -3.95 -62.36 9.16
CA LYS A 630 -4.42 -61.94 7.83
C LYS A 630 -3.43 -62.11 6.67
N SER A 631 -3.64 -63.27 6.08
CA SER A 631 -3.10 -63.87 4.86
C SER A 631 -3.25 -63.03 3.58
N LYS A 632 -2.20 -63.12 2.75
CA LYS A 632 -2.18 -63.32 1.28
C LYS A 632 -3.38 -62.76 0.47
N LYS A 633 -3.13 -61.69 -0.30
CA LYS A 633 -3.64 -61.58 -1.69
C LYS A 633 -2.50 -61.15 -2.63
N LYS A 634 -2.33 -61.95 -3.68
CA LYS A 634 -1.30 -61.86 -4.73
C LYS A 634 -1.40 -60.55 -5.52
N GLY A 635 -0.25 -59.96 -5.84
CA GLY A 635 -0.13 -58.80 -6.71
C GLY A 635 -0.55 -59.10 -8.17
N LYS A 636 -1.15 -58.11 -8.82
CA LYS A 636 -1.30 -58.02 -10.29
C LYS A 636 -0.16 -57.15 -10.86
N PRO A 637 0.28 -57.40 -12.10
CA PRO A 637 1.51 -56.85 -12.65
C PRO A 637 1.36 -55.39 -13.08
N VAL A 638 2.49 -54.67 -13.07
CA VAL A 638 2.63 -53.26 -13.42
C VAL A 638 2.53 -53.08 -14.94
N MET A 639 1.52 -52.32 -15.41
CA MET A 639 1.34 -51.96 -16.82
C MET A 639 2.42 -50.99 -17.31
N THR A 640 2.90 -51.18 -18.53
CA THR A 640 4.00 -50.39 -19.12
C THR A 640 3.50 -49.10 -19.79
N TRP A 641 4.40 -48.13 -19.96
CA TRP A 641 4.13 -46.74 -20.39
C TRP A 641 3.42 -46.56 -21.75
N LYS A 642 3.26 -47.61 -22.57
CA LYS A 642 2.55 -47.53 -23.85
C LYS A 642 1.02 -47.59 -23.69
N ASP A 643 0.52 -48.30 -22.70
CA ASP A 643 -0.93 -48.52 -22.49
C ASP A 643 -1.66 -47.28 -21.92
N ARG A 644 -0.89 -46.27 -21.48
CA ARG A 644 -1.41 -45.00 -20.92
C ARG A 644 -1.86 -43.98 -21.97
N LYS A 645 -1.45 -44.14 -23.24
CA LYS A 645 -1.85 -43.22 -24.31
C LYS A 645 -3.22 -43.57 -24.89
N GLU A 646 -3.51 -44.87 -25.02
CA GLU A 646 -4.80 -45.35 -25.55
C GLU A 646 -5.95 -45.10 -24.56
N THR A 647 -5.69 -45.30 -23.26
CA THR A 647 -6.66 -45.00 -22.19
C THR A 647 -7.01 -43.51 -22.08
N PHE A 648 -6.06 -42.60 -22.31
CA PHE A 648 -6.35 -41.16 -22.30
C PHE A 648 -7.19 -40.72 -23.51
N THR A 649 -6.96 -41.31 -24.69
CA THR A 649 -7.78 -41.01 -25.87
C THR A 649 -9.19 -41.56 -25.76
N GLU A 650 -9.37 -42.73 -25.13
CA GLU A 650 -10.70 -43.30 -24.86
C GLU A 650 -11.48 -42.52 -23.80
N GLU A 651 -10.81 -42.04 -22.74
CA GLU A 651 -11.42 -41.17 -21.72
C GLU A 651 -11.86 -39.82 -22.29
N VAL A 652 -11.06 -39.22 -23.18
CA VAL A 652 -11.43 -37.96 -23.86
C VAL A 652 -12.60 -38.18 -24.83
N ALA A 653 -12.59 -39.29 -25.58
CA ALA A 653 -13.70 -39.64 -26.49
C ALA A 653 -15.01 -39.92 -25.72
N ALA A 654 -14.94 -40.58 -24.55
CA ALA A 654 -16.08 -40.81 -23.68
C ALA A 654 -16.65 -39.49 -23.14
N ALA A 655 -15.79 -38.56 -22.70
CA ALA A 655 -16.19 -37.24 -22.22
C ALA A 655 -16.83 -36.37 -23.32
N GLU A 656 -16.34 -36.43 -24.56
CA GLU A 656 -16.97 -35.75 -25.69
C GLU A 656 -18.34 -36.33 -26.05
N LYS A 657 -18.51 -37.65 -25.92
CA LYS A 657 -19.78 -38.33 -26.16
C LYS A 657 -20.85 -37.97 -25.11
N GLU A 658 -20.45 -37.85 -23.85
CA GLU A 658 -21.31 -37.33 -22.77
C GLU A 658 -21.72 -35.88 -23.02
N ARG A 659 -20.77 -35.04 -23.46
CA ARG A 659 -21.04 -33.63 -23.77
C ARG A 659 -22.01 -33.49 -24.95
N ALA A 660 -21.87 -34.34 -25.97
CA ALA A 660 -22.80 -34.39 -27.10
C ALA A 660 -24.21 -34.84 -26.69
N MET A 661 -24.33 -35.84 -25.81
CA MET A 661 -25.64 -36.26 -25.26
C MET A 661 -26.30 -35.15 -24.43
N ALA A 662 -25.55 -34.48 -23.55
CA ALA A 662 -26.06 -33.37 -22.75
C ALA A 662 -26.55 -32.20 -23.62
N THR A 663 -25.85 -31.92 -24.73
CA THR A 663 -26.25 -30.89 -25.69
C THR A 663 -27.52 -31.28 -26.45
N ARG A 664 -27.68 -32.58 -26.77
CA ARG A 664 -28.89 -33.12 -27.41
C ARG A 664 -30.09 -33.11 -26.48
N GLU A 665 -29.91 -33.42 -25.19
CA GLU A 665 -30.97 -33.29 -24.17
C GLU A 665 -31.38 -31.83 -23.93
N ALA A 666 -30.42 -30.90 -23.91
CA ALA A 666 -30.70 -29.48 -23.80
C ALA A 666 -31.51 -28.96 -25.02
N ALA A 667 -31.18 -29.40 -26.23
CA ALA A 667 -31.95 -29.08 -27.43
C ALA A 667 -33.37 -29.70 -27.42
N ARG A 668 -33.53 -30.91 -26.87
CA ARG A 668 -34.84 -31.57 -26.69
C ARG A 668 -35.71 -30.88 -25.65
N ARG A 669 -35.10 -30.28 -24.61
CA ARG A 669 -35.81 -29.45 -23.63
C ARG A 669 -36.24 -28.11 -24.21
N ALA A 670 -35.43 -27.51 -25.10
CA ALA A 670 -35.78 -26.27 -25.78
C ALA A 670 -36.96 -26.42 -26.76
N THR A 671 -37.10 -27.57 -27.43
CA THR A 671 -38.21 -27.84 -28.38
C THR A 671 -39.52 -28.27 -27.70
N LYS A 672 -39.49 -28.77 -26.46
CA LYS A 672 -40.70 -29.05 -25.67
C LYS A 672 -41.28 -27.82 -24.95
N GLY A 673 -40.59 -26.68 -24.98
CA GLY A 673 -41.01 -25.44 -24.31
C GLY A 673 -41.88 -24.49 -25.14
N SER A 674 -42.22 -24.82 -26.39
CA SER A 674 -43.00 -23.94 -27.29
C SER A 674 -44.39 -24.49 -27.65
N ALA A 675 -45.06 -25.17 -26.72
CA ALA A 675 -46.50 -25.42 -26.84
C ALA A 675 -47.25 -24.31 -26.08
N ASP A 676 -47.72 -23.33 -26.84
CA ASP A 676 -48.49 -22.17 -26.41
C ASP A 676 -49.90 -22.59 -25.95
N PRO A 677 -50.26 -22.48 -24.66
CA PRO A 677 -51.57 -22.91 -24.15
C PRO A 677 -52.69 -21.89 -24.41
N LEU A 678 -52.50 -20.92 -25.30
CA LEU A 678 -53.49 -19.89 -25.63
C LEU A 678 -54.16 -20.01 -27.01
N LYS A 679 -53.82 -21.00 -27.83
CA LYS A 679 -54.49 -21.21 -29.14
C LYS A 679 -55.62 -22.24 -29.17
N ASP A 680 -55.73 -23.14 -28.19
CA ASP A 680 -56.78 -24.16 -28.15
C ASP A 680 -58.06 -23.76 -27.38
N LYS A 681 -58.15 -22.51 -26.89
CA LYS A 681 -59.38 -21.98 -26.26
C LYS A 681 -60.27 -21.12 -27.16
N MET A 682 -59.91 -20.95 -28.44
CA MET A 682 -60.74 -20.21 -29.42
C MET A 682 -61.41 -21.08 -30.49
N ALA A 683 -61.36 -22.41 -30.36
CA ALA A 683 -62.03 -23.33 -31.30
C ALA A 683 -62.83 -24.41 -30.55
N GLY A 684 -63.95 -24.04 -29.93
CA GLY A 684 -64.90 -25.03 -29.41
C GLY A 684 -65.92 -24.46 -28.43
N GLY A 685 -67.14 -24.18 -28.92
CA GLY A 685 -68.32 -24.21 -28.04
C GLY A 685 -69.16 -22.94 -27.93
N ARG A 686 -69.79 -22.51 -29.04
CA ARG A 686 -71.22 -22.17 -28.96
C ARG A 686 -71.98 -23.48 -28.76
N ARG A 687 -72.74 -23.62 -27.67
CA ARG A 687 -74.11 -24.22 -27.67
C ARG A 687 -74.71 -24.34 -26.26
N VAL A 688 -75.86 -23.66 -26.13
CA VAL A 688 -77.10 -24.03 -25.41
C VAL A 688 -77.21 -23.72 -23.90
N SER A 689 -78.37 -23.10 -23.63
CA SER A 689 -79.09 -22.72 -22.40
C SER A 689 -78.47 -21.62 -21.55
#